data_AF-A0A3P8EE45-F1
#
_entry.id   AF-A0A3P8EE45-F1
#
_cell.length_a   1.000
_cell.length_b   1.000
_cell.length_c   1.000
_cell.angle_alpha   90.00
_cell.angle_beta   90.00
_cell.angle_gamma   90.00
#
_symmetry.space_group_name_H-M   'P 1'
#
loop_
_entity.id
_entity.type
_entity.pdbx_description
1 polymer ?
#
loop_
_entity_poly.entity_id
_entity_poly.type
_entity_poly.pdbx_seq_one_letter_code
_entity_poly.pdbx_strand_id
1 'polypeptide(L)'
;MGNSGRLVITPLTDRCYITLTTALHLHRGGSPKGPAGTGKTETTKDLGKSLGDYVIVVNCSEGLDYKSMGRMFAGLAQTGAWGCFDEFNRINIEVLSVVAQQILSILSALAVADQSDNQNTKTRFMFEGRMIQLVWSCGIFITMNPGYAGRTELPDNLKSMFRPIAMVVPDSSMIAEITLFAEDHYDFGLRALVSVLRYAGKKKRTNPNMSDEELLLLSLNDMNLAKLTSVDLPLFEGIITDLFPSIEPPTIDYSKIKNALQEECNKINLRMTPFTLTKVIQLYETKSSRHSVMIVGKALSGKSTTWRLLKAVHNSLAKVPNSDFEMVTEYSLNPKSLSLGELYGEFNLSTNEWTDGVLSSIMRQTCSDGSPTLKWIIFDGPVDTLWIESMNSVMDDNKILTLINGERISMPEQVSLLFEVEDLSVASPATVSRCGMVYNDVNDLGWWPYVESWLSKKTNKVLVEETKRFFTKYIDNLYEYIRLNCNIIIPMSLTNTIISLCKLYDSLATPEVWANPADVDYYPRLLEMTFQFCMIWSVACLVDEDGRKKVDAYIREIEGSFPNKDSIYEYYVDPKSRSWIHWEEKLNTGWKYSPNVPFHKILVPTADTIRYNFLLDCTVKQKYPALLVGSVGTGKTSLALDLLRNLDSTQWINLIINMSSQTTSNNVQDIIEGRVEKRTKDTFVPVGGGKMLTFMDDFNMPAKDSSGSQPPLELIRQWLEYGFWYDRAKQTRKKIKGMQLFAAMGIPGGGRMILSQRLQAHFHQIVVTFPTEANLKRIYGTMITQKLQEFQDEVKSMADNLTQASIDLYHAIVNKFLPTPTKIHYLFNLRDISKIFQGLLRATKKYIDTRNSMLRLWIHEGLRVFYDRLVDEKDRATYLDLVGESLASYFDQTYHGLCPSKQSPIFVDFMNPDNSYEDVTDLDRLRKFMAQTLKEYNESPGMVHVDLVMFRDAIEHIIRLEFNNNTNDNNITLFQLACKVVRVINQPRGNMLLIGIGGSGRQSLSRLAAYICEYKTFQVEVTKHYRKQEFREDLKKMYFQAGVENKPTVFLFTDAQVLDESFLEDINNMLSSGEVPILYKSDEFEEVKQELLEVAKQEGIAESTQAIFRFFIERVRANLHIILCMSPIGEPFRNRIRMFPAFVNCTTIDWFSEWPLEALLEVAEKYLSSVDININEPDVSFSPLQLPLSISLKTLFMDKSLHFY
;
A
#
# COMPACT_ATOMS: atom_id res chain seq x y z
N MET A 1 6.76 -9.66 23.39
CA MET A 1 5.68 -9.11 24.24
C MET A 1 5.00 -8.01 23.43
N GLY A 2 3.67 -8.05 23.28
CA GLY A 2 2.92 -7.10 22.42
C GLY A 2 2.91 -5.65 22.92
N ASN A 3 2.10 -4.79 22.29
CA ASN A 3 1.97 -3.37 22.64
C ASN A 3 1.10 -3.17 23.91
N SER A 4 1.66 -3.42 25.11
CA SER A 4 0.98 -3.17 26.39
C SER A 4 1.44 -1.85 27.01
N GLY A 5 0.55 -1.12 27.69
CA GLY A 5 0.88 0.15 28.36
C GLY A 5 2.06 0.06 29.33
N ARG A 6 2.86 1.13 29.39
CA ARG A 6 4.04 1.31 30.26
C ARG A 6 3.70 2.17 31.47
N LEU A 7 4.37 1.94 32.59
CA LEU A 7 4.28 2.79 33.77
C LEU A 7 5.06 4.10 33.55
N VAL A 8 4.56 5.22 34.09
CA VAL A 8 5.32 6.48 34.14
C VAL A 8 6.51 6.33 35.07
N ILE A 9 7.73 6.57 34.57
CA ILE A 9 8.96 6.49 35.37
C ILE A 9 9.14 7.77 36.18
N THR A 10 9.03 7.64 37.50
CA THR A 10 9.33 8.67 38.50
C THR A 10 10.65 8.37 39.21
N PRO A 11 11.24 9.33 39.95
CA PRO A 11 12.41 9.06 40.80
C PRO A 11 12.17 7.94 41.83
N LEU A 12 10.92 7.72 42.24
CA LEU A 12 10.56 6.64 43.17
C LEU A 12 10.56 5.26 42.48
N THR A 13 9.95 5.16 41.30
CA THR A 13 9.94 3.89 40.54
C THR A 13 11.34 3.52 40.06
N ASP A 14 12.16 4.50 39.69
CA ASP A 14 13.57 4.26 39.31
C ASP A 14 14.40 3.69 40.48
N ARG A 15 14.26 4.27 41.68
CA ARG A 15 14.87 3.69 42.90
C ARG A 15 14.35 2.28 43.19
N CYS A 16 13.07 2.02 42.93
CA CYS A 16 12.51 0.69 43.07
C CYS A 16 13.18 -0.28 42.09
N TYR A 17 13.32 0.10 40.81
CA TYR A 17 14.00 -0.69 39.78
C TYR A 17 15.41 -1.07 40.19
N ILE A 18 16.21 -0.08 40.56
CA ILE A 18 17.58 -0.30 41.03
C ILE A 18 17.62 -1.25 42.22
N THR A 19 16.69 -1.10 43.17
CA THR A 19 16.67 -1.93 44.38
C THR A 19 16.31 -3.38 44.07
N LEU A 20 15.30 -3.60 43.21
CA LEU A 20 14.84 -4.92 42.79
C LEU A 20 15.87 -5.66 41.93
N THR A 21 16.47 -4.98 40.95
CA THR A 21 17.53 -5.58 40.12
C THR A 21 18.77 -5.92 40.94
N THR A 22 19.16 -5.07 41.88
CA THR A 22 20.25 -5.39 42.81
C THR A 22 19.89 -6.55 43.73
N ALA A 23 18.62 -6.70 44.13
CA ALA A 23 18.20 -7.83 44.95
C ALA A 23 18.38 -9.16 44.21
N LEU A 24 17.98 -9.21 42.94
CA LEU A 24 18.20 -10.38 42.07
C LEU A 24 19.69 -10.69 41.89
N HIS A 25 20.51 -9.67 41.64
CA HIS A 25 21.97 -9.82 41.53
C HIS A 25 22.60 -10.43 42.80
N LEU A 26 22.04 -10.11 43.97
CA LEU A 26 22.49 -10.65 45.25
C LEU A 26 21.81 -11.99 45.63
N HIS A 27 21.09 -12.62 44.70
CA HIS A 27 20.33 -13.86 44.92
C HIS A 27 19.33 -13.74 46.07
N ARG A 28 18.65 -12.59 46.15
CA ARG A 28 17.62 -12.26 47.14
C ARG A 28 16.31 -11.87 46.47
N GLY A 29 15.22 -11.98 47.22
CA GLY A 29 13.94 -11.44 46.77
C GLY A 29 13.83 -9.93 46.96
N GLY A 30 12.88 -9.30 46.28
CA GLY A 30 12.55 -7.87 46.50
C GLY A 30 11.30 -7.67 47.35
N SER A 31 11.30 -6.66 48.23
CA SER A 31 10.14 -6.34 49.09
C SER A 31 9.69 -4.87 48.99
N PRO A 32 8.88 -4.50 47.98
CA PRO A 32 8.18 -3.21 47.97
C PRO A 32 7.16 -3.10 49.10
N LYS A 33 7.31 -2.09 49.98
CA LYS A 33 6.42 -1.86 51.12
C LYS A 33 5.89 -0.43 51.14
N GLY A 34 4.60 -0.25 51.38
CA GLY A 34 3.97 1.08 51.38
C GLY A 34 2.45 1.03 51.34
N PRO A 35 1.75 2.17 51.46
CA PRO A 35 0.28 2.24 51.46
C PRO A 35 -0.36 1.59 50.23
N ALA A 36 -1.64 1.23 50.32
CA ALA A 36 -2.39 0.75 49.15
C ALA A 36 -2.41 1.81 48.05
N GLY A 37 -2.33 1.40 46.78
CA GLY A 37 -2.38 2.32 45.63
C GLY A 37 -1.07 3.02 45.25
N THR A 38 0.06 2.72 45.89
CA THR A 38 1.37 3.34 45.56
C THR A 38 2.16 2.65 44.43
N GLY A 39 1.50 1.80 43.62
CA GLY A 39 2.11 1.18 42.43
C GLY A 39 3.11 0.05 42.70
N LYS A 40 3.07 -0.60 43.88
CA LYS A 40 4.04 -1.65 44.28
C LYS A 40 4.10 -2.85 43.33
N THR A 41 2.92 -3.35 42.97
CA THR A 41 2.76 -4.53 42.11
C THR A 41 3.00 -4.17 40.65
N GLU A 42 2.52 -3.00 40.25
CA GLU A 42 2.65 -2.42 38.91
C GLU A 42 4.12 -2.17 38.57
N THR A 43 4.91 -1.65 39.51
CA THR A 43 6.36 -1.42 39.33
C THR A 43 7.11 -2.74 39.10
N THR A 44 6.78 -3.81 39.84
CA THR A 44 7.39 -5.13 39.65
C THR A 44 7.01 -5.73 38.29
N LYS A 45 5.75 -5.59 37.87
CA LYS A 45 5.28 -6.03 36.55
C LYS A 45 5.97 -5.26 35.42
N ASP A 46 6.09 -3.95 35.52
CA ASP A 46 6.69 -3.11 34.48
C ASP A 46 8.21 -3.38 34.33
N LEU A 47 8.90 -3.63 35.44
CA LEU A 47 10.30 -4.08 35.42
C LEU A 47 10.47 -5.43 34.71
N GLY A 48 9.69 -6.45 35.10
CA GLY A 48 9.77 -7.77 34.46
C GLY A 48 9.45 -7.70 32.96
N LYS A 49 8.43 -6.91 32.58
CA LYS A 49 8.13 -6.64 31.16
C LYS A 49 9.31 -6.01 30.42
N SER A 50 9.99 -5.06 31.04
CA SER A 50 11.15 -4.36 30.47
C SER A 50 12.35 -5.29 30.27
N LEU A 51 12.47 -6.34 31.08
CA LEU A 51 13.50 -7.38 30.97
C LEU A 51 13.09 -8.58 30.10
N GLY A 52 11.83 -8.63 29.66
CA GLY A 52 11.29 -9.74 28.87
C GLY A 52 10.85 -10.95 29.71
N ASP A 53 10.78 -10.80 31.04
CA ASP A 53 10.38 -11.85 31.97
C ASP A 53 8.88 -11.85 32.24
N TYR A 54 8.29 -13.04 32.37
CA TYR A 54 6.88 -13.21 32.69
C TYR A 54 6.66 -13.13 34.21
N VAL A 55 5.91 -12.11 34.65
CA VAL A 55 5.62 -11.87 36.08
C VAL A 55 4.23 -12.40 36.42
N ILE A 56 4.18 -13.45 37.25
CA ILE A 56 2.95 -14.02 37.81
C ILE A 56 2.63 -13.30 39.12
N VAL A 57 1.44 -12.72 39.22
CA VAL A 57 1.00 -12.02 40.42
C VAL A 57 -0.02 -12.84 41.18
N VAL A 58 0.26 -13.09 42.45
CA VAL A 58 -0.59 -13.89 43.34
C VAL A 58 -1.02 -13.02 44.51
N ASN A 59 -2.32 -12.87 44.72
CA ASN A 59 -2.85 -12.13 45.86
C ASN A 59 -2.89 -13.02 47.10
N CYS A 60 -2.19 -12.62 48.16
CA CYS A 60 -2.10 -13.41 49.39
C CYS A 60 -3.30 -13.20 50.31
N SER A 61 -3.81 -14.32 50.86
CA SER A 61 -4.91 -14.34 51.83
C SER A 61 -4.58 -15.26 53.00
N GLU A 62 -5.33 -15.14 54.10
CA GLU A 62 -5.18 -15.98 55.30
C GLU A 62 -5.39 -17.48 55.03
N GLY A 63 -6.12 -17.83 53.95
CA GLY A 63 -6.41 -19.22 53.56
C GLY A 63 -5.33 -19.93 52.75
N LEU A 64 -4.20 -19.26 52.44
CA LEU A 64 -3.09 -19.89 51.71
C LEU A 64 -2.29 -20.84 52.60
N ASP A 65 -2.15 -22.09 52.17
CA ASP A 65 -1.35 -23.10 52.85
C ASP A 65 0.06 -23.24 52.26
N TYR A 66 0.99 -23.81 53.03
CA TYR A 66 2.39 -23.96 52.59
C TYR A 66 2.52 -24.89 51.39
N LYS A 67 1.59 -25.84 51.20
CA LYS A 67 1.61 -26.79 50.07
C LYS A 67 1.29 -26.10 48.75
N SER A 68 0.31 -25.18 48.74
CA SER A 68 -0.02 -24.40 47.55
C SER A 68 1.12 -23.45 47.19
N MET A 69 1.72 -22.79 48.19
CA MET A 69 2.91 -21.94 48.00
C MET A 69 4.10 -22.74 47.45
N GLY A 70 4.37 -23.93 48.02
CA GLY A 70 5.41 -24.83 47.53
C GLY A 70 5.23 -25.22 46.06
N ARG A 71 4.01 -25.56 45.63
CA ARG A 71 3.72 -25.84 44.21
C ARG A 71 3.98 -24.64 43.31
N MET A 72 3.58 -23.43 43.73
CA MET A 72 3.83 -22.20 42.97
C MET A 72 5.33 -21.92 42.84
N PHE A 73 6.08 -22.00 43.95
CA PHE A 73 7.52 -21.81 43.96
C PHE A 73 8.27 -22.85 43.10
N ALA A 74 7.86 -24.11 43.15
CA ALA A 74 8.41 -25.14 42.27
C ALA A 74 8.14 -24.84 40.78
N GLY A 75 6.98 -24.29 40.45
CA GLY A 75 6.66 -23.85 39.09
C GLY A 75 7.51 -22.67 38.62
N LEU A 76 7.67 -21.65 39.47
CA LEU A 76 8.52 -20.48 39.21
C LEU A 76 9.98 -20.90 38.98
N ALA A 77 10.54 -21.73 39.87
CA ALA A 77 11.92 -22.21 39.79
C ALA A 77 12.21 -23.00 38.50
N GLN A 78 11.26 -23.83 38.03
CA GLN A 78 11.43 -24.66 36.84
C GLN A 78 11.20 -23.89 35.52
N THR A 79 10.43 -22.81 35.54
CA THR A 79 10.13 -22.00 34.34
C THR A 79 11.01 -20.77 34.21
N GLY A 80 11.63 -20.31 35.30
CA GLY A 80 12.38 -19.07 35.31
C GLY A 80 11.50 -17.81 35.32
N ALA A 81 10.20 -17.96 35.58
CA ALA A 81 9.27 -16.85 35.70
C ALA A 81 9.44 -16.12 37.04
N TRP A 82 8.92 -14.90 37.12
CA TRP A 82 8.94 -14.10 38.35
C TRP A 82 7.62 -14.25 39.10
N GLY A 83 7.67 -14.41 40.41
CA GLY A 83 6.49 -14.39 41.28
C GLY A 83 6.41 -13.10 42.08
N CYS A 84 5.34 -12.33 41.92
CA CYS A 84 5.01 -11.18 42.77
C CYS A 84 3.85 -11.55 43.69
N PHE A 85 4.15 -11.80 44.96
CA PHE A 85 3.17 -12.16 45.98
C PHE A 85 2.64 -10.88 46.64
N ASP A 86 1.47 -10.46 46.17
CA ASP A 86 0.83 -9.25 46.63
C ASP A 86 0.29 -9.47 48.04
N GLU A 87 0.47 -8.47 48.91
CA GLU A 87 -0.09 -8.50 50.26
C GLU A 87 0.40 -9.67 51.12
N PHE A 88 1.67 -10.05 50.95
CA PHE A 88 2.28 -11.25 51.54
C PHE A 88 2.15 -11.35 53.07
N ASN A 89 2.03 -10.21 53.75
CA ASN A 89 1.78 -10.10 55.19
C ASN A 89 0.34 -10.43 55.64
N ARG A 90 -0.51 -10.96 54.76
CA ARG A 90 -1.80 -11.60 55.09
C ARG A 90 -1.70 -13.08 55.44
N ILE A 91 -0.56 -13.72 55.14
CA ILE A 91 -0.38 -15.15 55.40
C ILE A 91 -0.18 -15.36 56.91
N ASN A 92 -0.78 -16.42 57.46
CA ASN A 92 -0.61 -16.80 58.86
C ASN A 92 0.88 -17.08 59.17
N ILE A 93 1.35 -16.62 60.33
CA ILE A 93 2.75 -16.73 60.76
C ILE A 93 3.26 -18.18 60.82
N GLU A 94 2.38 -19.14 61.13
CA GLU A 94 2.72 -20.57 61.13
C GLU A 94 3.06 -21.07 59.72
N VAL A 95 2.32 -20.60 58.71
CA VAL A 95 2.56 -20.93 57.30
C VAL A 95 3.80 -20.20 56.78
N LEU A 96 3.98 -18.93 57.14
CA LEU A 96 5.16 -18.13 56.76
C LEU A 96 6.47 -18.77 57.21
N SER A 97 6.47 -19.45 58.36
CA SER A 97 7.65 -20.15 58.89
C SER A 97 8.11 -21.29 57.99
N VAL A 98 7.16 -22.06 57.41
CA VAL A 98 7.46 -23.14 56.45
C VAL A 98 7.82 -22.55 55.07
N VAL A 99 7.09 -21.52 54.63
CA VAL A 99 7.35 -20.80 53.38
C VAL A 99 8.76 -20.18 53.37
N ALA A 100 9.27 -19.72 54.51
CA ALA A 100 10.63 -19.22 54.61
C ALA A 100 11.68 -20.29 54.25
N GLN A 101 11.46 -21.55 54.64
CA GLN A 101 12.37 -22.64 54.27
C GLN A 101 12.28 -22.97 52.77
N GLN A 102 11.09 -22.91 52.18
CA GLN A 102 10.89 -23.09 50.74
C GLN A 102 11.63 -22.00 49.94
N ILE A 103 11.44 -20.72 50.28
CA ILE A 103 12.12 -19.60 49.61
C ILE A 103 13.63 -19.71 49.79
N LEU A 104 14.11 -20.00 51.00
CA LEU A 104 15.54 -20.15 51.27
C LEU A 104 16.18 -21.26 50.43
N SER A 105 15.48 -22.39 50.26
CA SER A 105 15.94 -23.51 49.42
C SER A 105 16.20 -23.05 47.98
N ILE A 106 15.29 -22.25 47.41
CA ILE A 106 15.42 -21.72 46.05
C ILE A 106 16.54 -20.69 45.96
N LEU A 107 16.57 -19.69 46.85
CA LEU A 107 17.59 -18.64 46.82
C LEU A 107 19.00 -19.20 47.04
N SER A 108 19.14 -20.19 47.93
CA SER A 108 20.42 -20.90 48.14
C SER A 108 20.85 -21.68 46.90
N ALA A 109 19.89 -22.31 46.20
CA ALA A 109 20.19 -23.03 44.97
C ALA A 109 20.61 -22.07 43.84
N LEU A 110 20.00 -20.88 43.73
CA LEU A 110 20.41 -19.82 42.81
C LEU A 110 21.84 -19.31 43.11
N ALA A 111 22.14 -19.03 44.38
CA ALA A 111 23.47 -18.57 44.80
C ALA A 111 24.59 -19.60 44.51
N VAL A 112 24.29 -20.90 44.64
CA VAL A 112 25.24 -21.98 44.31
C VAL A 112 25.40 -22.15 42.80
N ALA A 113 24.33 -21.97 42.01
CA ALA A 113 24.37 -22.07 40.55
C ALA A 113 25.25 -20.98 39.91
N ASP A 114 25.28 -19.79 40.50
CA ASP A 114 26.06 -18.64 40.01
C ASP A 114 27.59 -18.81 40.21
N GLN A 115 28.03 -19.62 41.18
CA GLN A 115 29.45 -19.83 41.50
C GLN A 115 30.15 -20.92 40.67
N SER A 116 29.43 -21.59 39.76
CA SER A 116 29.99 -22.66 38.92
C SER A 116 30.21 -22.21 37.47
N ASP A 117 31.48 -22.06 37.06
CA ASP A 117 31.91 -21.74 35.67
C ASP A 117 31.48 -22.79 34.61
N ASN A 118 30.86 -23.90 35.03
CA ASN A 118 30.29 -24.90 34.13
C ASN A 118 28.76 -24.78 34.11
N GLN A 119 28.23 -24.08 33.10
CA GLN A 119 26.79 -23.87 32.84
C GLN A 119 25.93 -25.14 32.71
N ASN A 120 26.51 -26.35 32.74
CA ASN A 120 25.79 -27.60 32.46
C ASN A 120 25.67 -28.61 33.60
N THR A 121 26.12 -28.32 34.83
CA THR A 121 26.22 -29.38 35.87
C THR A 121 25.51 -29.19 37.21
N LYS A 122 24.76 -28.10 37.46
CA LYS A 122 23.82 -28.02 38.60
C LYS A 122 22.50 -27.32 38.26
N THR A 123 21.78 -27.85 37.27
CA THR A 123 20.43 -27.39 36.90
C THR A 123 19.31 -28.02 37.74
N ARG A 124 19.63 -28.77 38.81
CA ARG A 124 18.64 -29.45 39.65
C ARG A 124 18.97 -29.38 41.14
N PHE A 125 17.96 -29.15 41.98
CA PHE A 125 18.09 -29.10 43.44
C PHE A 125 16.91 -29.81 44.13
N MET A 126 17.10 -30.17 45.40
CA MET A 126 16.08 -30.83 46.20
C MET A 126 15.14 -29.78 46.79
N PHE A 127 13.88 -29.78 46.38
CA PHE A 127 12.82 -28.90 46.86
C PHE A 127 11.64 -29.75 47.38
N GLU A 128 11.29 -29.59 48.65
CA GLU A 128 10.23 -30.37 49.33
C GLU A 128 10.31 -31.90 49.10
N GLY A 129 11.53 -32.45 49.14
CA GLY A 129 11.77 -33.89 48.95
C GLY A 129 11.70 -34.37 47.50
N ARG A 130 11.63 -33.46 46.51
CA ARG A 130 11.68 -33.76 45.08
C ARG A 130 12.85 -33.05 44.40
N MET A 131 13.54 -33.75 43.51
CA MET A 131 14.54 -33.13 42.65
C MET A 131 13.84 -32.38 41.51
N ILE A 132 13.95 -31.05 41.50
CA ILE A 132 13.34 -30.19 40.45
C ILE A 132 14.42 -29.42 39.69
N GLN A 133 14.08 -29.01 38.46
CA GLN A 133 14.96 -28.15 37.66
C GLN A 133 14.95 -26.71 38.18
N LEU A 134 16.10 -26.03 38.09
CA LEU A 134 16.26 -24.62 38.40
C LEU A 134 16.65 -23.84 37.15
N VAL A 135 15.91 -22.78 36.86
CA VAL A 135 16.23 -21.77 35.85
C VAL A 135 16.66 -20.49 36.56
N TRP A 136 17.84 -19.97 36.17
CA TRP A 136 18.52 -18.87 36.87
C TRP A 136 17.73 -17.56 36.88
N SER A 137 16.83 -17.34 35.92
CA SER A 137 16.00 -16.13 35.82
C SER A 137 14.86 -16.06 36.84
N CYS A 138 14.67 -17.10 37.67
CA CYS A 138 13.60 -17.14 38.67
C CYS A 138 13.75 -16.00 39.70
N GLY A 139 12.72 -15.16 39.82
CA GLY A 139 12.67 -14.05 40.78
C GLY A 139 11.47 -14.17 41.74
N ILE A 140 11.66 -13.84 43.02
CA ILE A 140 10.60 -13.83 44.03
C ILE A 140 10.48 -12.43 44.64
N PHE A 141 9.29 -11.84 44.56
CA PHE A 141 8.97 -10.51 45.05
C PHE A 141 7.76 -10.57 45.96
N ILE A 142 7.78 -9.77 47.03
CA ILE A 142 6.67 -9.68 48.00
C ILE A 142 6.25 -8.24 48.17
N THR A 143 4.96 -7.94 48.16
CA THR A 143 4.49 -6.60 48.51
C THR A 143 3.91 -6.59 49.93
N MET A 144 4.08 -5.47 50.63
CA MET A 144 3.55 -5.31 51.99
C MET A 144 2.83 -3.97 52.16
N ASN A 145 1.71 -4.03 52.90
CA ASN A 145 0.99 -2.86 53.39
C ASN A 145 1.20 -2.76 54.91
N PRO A 146 2.24 -2.04 55.39
CA PRO A 146 2.46 -1.86 56.83
C PRO A 146 1.37 -0.98 57.45
N GLY A 147 0.97 -1.28 58.70
CA GLY A 147 0.04 -0.44 59.48
C GLY A 147 -1.46 -0.71 59.29
N TYR A 148 -1.86 -1.71 58.50
CA TYR A 148 -3.27 -2.12 58.34
C TYR A 148 -3.66 -3.22 59.33
N ALA A 149 -4.90 -3.18 59.85
CA ALA A 149 -5.44 -4.23 60.71
C ALA A 149 -5.50 -5.59 59.98
N GLY A 150 -5.18 -6.69 60.70
CA GLY A 150 -5.13 -8.04 60.12
C GLY A 150 -3.86 -8.36 59.33
N ARG A 151 -2.75 -7.64 59.57
CA ARG A 151 -1.45 -7.89 58.93
C ARG A 151 -0.41 -8.34 59.94
N THR A 152 0.32 -9.39 59.63
CA THR A 152 1.41 -9.91 60.45
C THR A 152 2.73 -9.23 60.09
N GLU A 153 3.61 -9.03 61.07
CA GLU A 153 5.00 -8.74 60.76
C GLU A 153 5.69 -9.99 60.22
N LEU A 154 6.51 -9.83 59.19
CA LEU A 154 7.31 -10.95 58.69
C LEU A 154 8.34 -11.38 59.74
N PRO A 155 8.53 -12.69 59.96
CA PRO A 155 9.62 -13.22 60.77
C PRO A 155 11.01 -12.72 60.31
N ASP A 156 11.96 -12.53 61.23
CA ASP A 156 13.26 -11.93 60.91
C ASP A 156 14.10 -12.76 59.94
N ASN A 157 14.00 -14.08 60.03
CA ASN A 157 14.62 -15.00 59.07
C ASN A 157 14.11 -14.75 57.64
N LEU A 158 12.80 -14.51 57.47
CA LEU A 158 12.18 -14.22 56.19
C LEU A 158 12.49 -12.80 55.72
N LYS A 159 12.43 -11.79 56.61
CA LYS A 159 12.86 -10.41 56.31
C LYS A 159 14.28 -10.39 55.75
N SER A 160 15.19 -11.22 56.27
CA SER A 160 16.58 -11.28 55.81
C SER A 160 16.73 -11.76 54.35
N MET A 161 15.77 -12.50 53.81
CA MET A 161 15.81 -13.03 52.43
C MET A 161 15.39 -11.99 51.37
N PHE A 162 14.78 -10.88 51.80
CA PHE A 162 14.25 -9.86 50.91
C PHE A 162 14.92 -8.50 51.11
N ARG A 163 15.13 -7.76 50.03
CA ARG A 163 15.59 -6.37 50.09
C ARG A 163 14.39 -5.41 50.13
N PRO A 164 14.18 -4.66 51.22
CA PRO A 164 13.01 -3.80 51.33
C PRO A 164 13.18 -2.47 50.57
N ILE A 165 12.10 -1.97 49.97
CA ILE A 165 12.01 -0.62 49.38
C ILE A 165 10.70 0.05 49.80
N ALA A 166 10.77 1.29 50.29
CA ALA A 166 9.59 2.04 50.69
C ALA A 166 8.94 2.73 49.47
N MET A 167 7.68 2.39 49.18
CA MET A 167 6.87 2.96 48.10
C MET A 167 5.88 3.96 48.70
N VAL A 168 6.25 5.24 48.69
CA VAL A 168 5.42 6.37 49.16
C VAL A 168 4.40 6.76 48.08
N VAL A 169 3.40 7.57 48.43
CA VAL A 169 2.45 8.14 47.45
C VAL A 169 3.23 8.80 46.30
N PRO A 170 3.01 8.36 45.05
CA PRO A 170 3.72 8.91 43.90
C PRO A 170 3.27 10.34 43.60
N ASP A 171 4.15 11.12 42.98
CA ASP A 171 3.84 12.51 42.61
C ASP A 171 2.77 12.54 41.52
N SER A 172 1.55 12.86 41.92
CA SER A 172 0.38 12.89 41.04
C SER A 172 0.48 14.01 40.00
N SER A 173 1.23 15.08 40.29
CA SER A 173 1.44 16.19 39.35
C SER A 173 2.31 15.76 38.18
N MET A 174 3.42 15.07 38.43
CA MET A 174 4.31 14.53 37.40
C MET A 174 3.63 13.42 36.59
N ILE A 175 2.81 12.58 37.23
CA ILE A 175 2.04 11.55 36.51
C ILE A 175 1.00 12.20 35.61
N ALA A 176 0.24 13.17 36.11
CA ALA A 176 -0.77 13.88 35.32
C ALA A 176 -0.12 14.66 34.16
N GLU A 177 0.99 15.35 34.41
CA GLU A 177 1.78 16.05 33.40
C GLU A 177 2.18 15.08 32.28
N ILE A 178 2.84 13.96 32.62
CA ILE A 178 3.30 12.98 31.61
C ILE A 178 2.13 12.28 30.91
N THR A 179 1.00 12.09 31.60
CA THR A 179 -0.21 11.48 31.02
C THR A 179 -0.91 12.43 30.05
N LEU A 180 -0.97 13.73 30.37
CA LEU A 180 -1.55 14.76 29.51
C LEU A 180 -0.63 15.09 28.33
N PHE A 181 0.69 15.03 28.51
CA PHE A 181 1.66 15.16 27.41
C PHE A 181 1.62 14.01 26.39
N ALA A 182 0.83 12.95 26.63
CA ALA A 182 0.70 11.84 25.69
C ALA A 182 -0.05 12.23 24.39
N GLU A 183 -0.84 13.31 24.40
CA GLU A 183 -1.49 13.86 23.21
C GLU A 183 -0.56 14.87 22.50
N ASP A 184 -0.27 14.63 21.22
CA ASP A 184 0.74 15.38 20.44
C ASP A 184 0.47 16.90 20.32
N HIS A 185 -0.75 17.34 20.61
CA HIS A 185 -1.21 18.72 20.47
C HIS A 185 -1.36 19.47 21.80
N TYR A 186 -1.07 18.84 22.94
CA TYR A 186 -1.12 19.47 24.25
C TYR A 186 0.20 20.19 24.56
N ASP A 187 0.09 21.43 25.04
CA ASP A 187 1.23 22.20 25.53
C ASP A 187 0.81 23.04 26.74
N PHE A 188 1.34 22.66 27.90
CA PHE A 188 1.19 23.34 29.18
C PHE A 188 2.51 23.96 29.68
N GLY A 189 3.52 24.06 28.81
CA GLY A 189 4.82 24.63 29.16
C GLY A 189 4.78 26.15 29.39
N LEU A 190 5.92 26.71 29.80
CA LEU A 190 6.05 28.14 30.12
C LEU A 190 5.63 29.08 28.97
N ARG A 191 5.80 28.67 27.71
CA ARG A 191 5.39 29.48 26.54
C ARG A 191 3.87 29.60 26.41
N ALA A 192 3.14 28.52 26.68
CA ALA A 192 1.69 28.53 26.74
C ALA A 192 1.21 29.46 27.85
N LEU A 193 1.82 29.38 29.04
CA LEU A 193 1.50 30.25 30.17
C LEU A 193 1.70 31.74 29.86
N VAL A 194 2.83 32.12 29.26
CA VAL A 194 3.09 33.52 28.86
C VAL A 194 2.02 34.02 27.87
N SER A 195 1.53 33.14 26.99
CA SER A 195 0.50 33.49 26.02
C SER A 195 -0.86 33.74 26.68
N VAL A 196 -1.24 32.92 27.67
CA VAL A 196 -2.44 33.14 28.50
C VAL A 196 -2.37 34.47 29.23
N LEU A 197 -1.24 34.80 29.86
CA LEU A 197 -1.07 36.06 30.58
C LEU A 197 -1.16 37.28 29.67
N ARG A 198 -0.60 37.21 28.46
CA ARG A 198 -0.71 38.29 27.47
C ARG A 198 -2.15 38.47 26.99
N TYR A 199 -2.86 37.36 26.75
CA TYR A 199 -4.26 37.39 26.35
C TYR A 199 -5.15 38.00 27.45
N ALA A 200 -4.95 37.58 28.71
CA ALA A 200 -5.60 38.19 29.87
C ALA A 200 -5.33 39.71 29.91
N GLY A 201 -4.08 40.14 29.73
CA GLY A 201 -3.73 41.55 29.67
C GLY A 201 -4.44 42.33 28.55
N LYS A 202 -4.65 41.73 27.38
CA LYS A 202 -5.42 42.33 26.27
C LYS A 202 -6.91 42.44 26.61
N LYS A 203 -7.50 41.41 27.21
CA LYS A 203 -8.90 41.43 27.64
C LYS A 203 -9.13 42.44 28.79
N LYS A 204 -8.19 42.58 29.74
CA LYS A 204 -8.26 43.62 30.79
C LYS A 204 -8.26 45.04 30.21
N ARG A 205 -7.46 45.30 29.18
CA ARG A 205 -7.47 46.59 28.48
C ARG A 205 -8.80 46.89 27.79
N THR A 206 -9.48 45.85 27.31
CA THR A 206 -10.78 45.97 26.64
C THR A 206 -11.92 46.11 27.67
N ASN A 207 -11.81 45.42 28.81
CA ASN A 207 -12.79 45.40 29.90
C ASN A 207 -12.11 45.74 31.25
N PRO A 208 -11.84 47.03 31.55
CA PRO A 208 -11.06 47.42 32.75
C PRO A 208 -11.72 47.07 34.09
N ASN A 209 -13.05 47.00 34.12
CA ASN A 209 -13.85 46.82 35.34
C ASN A 209 -14.01 45.36 35.79
N MET A 210 -13.53 44.40 35.00
CA MET A 210 -13.64 42.97 35.27
C MET A 210 -12.64 42.54 36.36
N SER A 211 -13.02 41.64 37.26
CA SER A 211 -12.07 41.16 38.29
C SER A 211 -10.92 40.35 37.68
N ASP A 212 -9.78 40.33 38.35
CA ASP A 212 -8.58 39.64 37.82
C ASP A 212 -8.78 38.11 37.81
N GLU A 213 -9.54 37.57 38.75
CA GLU A 213 -9.85 36.13 38.82
C GLU A 213 -10.84 35.71 37.71
N GLU A 214 -11.91 36.47 37.46
CA GLU A 214 -12.81 36.22 36.33
C GLU A 214 -12.08 36.34 34.98
N LEU A 215 -11.15 37.29 34.87
CA LEU A 215 -10.34 37.49 33.68
C LEU A 215 -9.39 36.32 33.43
N LEU A 216 -8.74 35.82 34.49
CA LEU A 216 -7.87 34.65 34.41
C LEU A 216 -8.67 33.41 34.02
N LEU A 217 -9.82 33.20 34.65
CA LEU A 217 -10.73 32.10 34.32
C LEU A 217 -11.17 32.15 32.86
N LEU A 218 -11.61 33.32 32.38
CA LEU A 218 -11.95 33.55 30.98
C LEU A 218 -10.79 33.21 30.04
N SER A 219 -9.58 33.67 30.38
CA SER A 219 -8.39 33.49 29.56
C SER A 219 -7.95 32.02 29.50
N LEU A 220 -8.05 31.29 30.61
CA LEU A 220 -7.76 29.86 30.68
C LEU A 220 -8.78 29.06 29.88
N ASN A 221 -10.07 29.38 30.00
CA ASN A 221 -11.13 28.71 29.26
C ASN A 221 -10.99 28.95 27.75
N ASP A 222 -10.88 30.19 27.30
CA ASP A 222 -10.77 30.52 25.87
C ASP A 222 -9.56 29.84 25.21
N MET A 223 -8.43 29.77 25.91
CA MET A 223 -7.19 29.22 25.35
C MET A 223 -7.06 27.70 25.46
N ASN A 224 -7.72 27.04 26.42
CA ASN A 224 -7.58 25.59 26.61
C ASN A 224 -8.77 24.80 26.07
N LEU A 225 -10.02 25.30 26.17
CA LEU A 225 -11.20 24.56 25.69
C LEU A 225 -11.15 24.29 24.18
N ALA A 226 -10.48 25.14 23.41
CA ALA A 226 -10.29 24.93 21.98
C ALA A 226 -9.30 23.79 21.66
N LYS A 227 -8.41 23.44 22.59
CA LYS A 227 -7.36 22.43 22.38
C LYS A 227 -7.78 21.03 22.81
N LEU A 228 -8.62 20.94 23.84
CA LEU A 228 -8.92 19.69 24.52
C LEU A 228 -9.82 18.78 23.68
N THR A 229 -9.64 17.47 23.88
CA THR A 229 -10.55 16.46 23.34
C THR A 229 -11.89 16.47 24.08
N SER A 230 -12.92 15.88 23.46
CA SER A 230 -14.25 15.70 24.05
C SER A 230 -14.22 14.88 25.35
N VAL A 231 -13.27 13.96 25.47
CA VAL A 231 -13.07 13.10 26.65
C VAL A 231 -12.41 13.85 27.81
N ASP A 232 -11.51 14.79 27.50
CA ASP A 232 -10.74 15.52 28.52
C ASP A 232 -11.45 16.80 29.00
N LEU A 233 -12.43 17.29 28.24
CA LEU A 233 -13.18 18.50 28.58
C LEU A 233 -13.81 18.44 29.99
N PRO A 234 -14.49 17.36 30.40
CA PRO A 234 -15.07 17.27 31.74
C PRO A 234 -14.01 17.22 32.86
N LEU A 235 -12.83 16.64 32.57
CA LEU A 235 -11.71 16.61 33.52
C LEU A 235 -11.17 18.02 33.76
N PHE A 236 -11.01 18.79 32.70
CA PHE A 236 -10.59 20.19 32.78
C PHE A 236 -11.61 21.06 33.53
N GLU A 237 -12.91 20.91 33.23
CA GLU A 237 -13.97 21.61 33.95
C GLU A 237 -13.98 21.27 35.44
N GLY A 238 -13.73 20.01 35.81
CA GLY A 238 -13.55 19.59 37.20
C GLY A 238 -12.40 20.32 37.89
N ILE A 239 -11.21 20.37 37.25
CA ILE A 239 -10.04 21.07 37.78
C ILE A 239 -10.31 22.58 37.92
N ILE A 240 -10.96 23.19 36.93
CA ILE A 240 -11.30 24.62 36.98
C ILE A 240 -12.28 24.91 38.10
N THR A 241 -13.29 24.06 38.30
CA THR A 241 -14.27 24.22 39.38
C THR A 241 -13.61 24.07 40.75
N ASP A 242 -12.64 23.16 40.90
CA ASP A 242 -11.87 22.99 42.14
C ASP A 242 -10.96 24.19 42.43
N LEU A 243 -10.35 24.79 41.40
CA LEU A 243 -9.47 25.95 41.54
C LEU A 243 -10.23 27.28 41.71
N PHE A 244 -11.41 27.41 41.11
CA PHE A 244 -12.26 28.60 41.12
C PHE A 244 -13.70 28.30 41.57
N PRO A 245 -13.91 27.80 42.80
CA PRO A 245 -15.20 27.24 43.25
C PRO A 245 -16.36 28.25 43.38
N SER A 246 -16.07 29.55 43.35
CA SER A 246 -17.05 30.63 43.58
C SER A 246 -17.19 31.60 42.40
N ILE A 247 -16.57 31.31 41.25
CA ILE A 247 -16.48 32.24 40.13
C ILE A 247 -17.12 31.60 38.90
N GLU A 248 -18.19 32.23 38.40
CA GLU A 248 -18.81 31.80 37.15
C GLU A 248 -18.06 32.36 35.94
N PRO A 249 -17.93 31.58 34.86
CA PRO A 249 -17.31 32.08 33.64
C PRO A 249 -18.15 33.23 33.06
N PRO A 250 -17.52 34.38 32.74
CA PRO A 250 -18.20 35.55 32.21
C PRO A 250 -18.75 35.26 30.81
N THR A 251 -20.00 35.65 30.55
CA THR A 251 -20.64 35.44 29.25
C THR A 251 -20.28 36.56 28.28
N ILE A 252 -19.52 36.24 27.23
CA ILE A 252 -19.24 37.18 26.13
C ILE A 252 -20.41 37.13 25.13
N ASP A 253 -20.93 38.29 24.73
CA ASP A 253 -22.01 38.39 23.76
C ASP A 253 -21.50 38.17 22.32
N TYR A 254 -21.72 36.96 21.79
CA TYR A 254 -21.42 36.59 20.40
C TYR A 254 -22.64 36.70 19.46
N SER A 255 -23.70 37.42 19.83
CA SER A 255 -24.95 37.48 19.06
C SER A 255 -24.75 37.97 17.62
N LYS A 256 -23.85 38.94 17.39
CA LYS A 256 -23.51 39.44 16.04
C LYS A 256 -22.95 38.32 15.15
N ILE A 257 -21.97 37.56 15.65
CA ILE A 257 -21.34 36.45 14.94
C ILE A 257 -22.35 35.33 14.73
N LYS A 258 -23.15 34.99 15.76
CA LYS A 258 -24.18 33.94 15.69
C LYS A 258 -25.22 34.23 14.61
N ASN A 259 -25.74 35.45 14.54
CA ASN A 259 -26.74 35.84 13.54
C ASN A 259 -26.15 35.82 12.12
N ALA A 260 -24.97 36.41 11.92
CA ALA A 260 -24.28 36.38 10.63
C ALA A 260 -23.94 34.94 10.20
N LEU A 261 -23.50 34.09 11.14
CA LEU A 261 -23.21 32.69 10.87
C LEU A 261 -24.46 31.92 10.45
N GLN A 262 -25.60 32.15 11.11
CA GLN A 262 -26.87 31.54 10.73
C GLN A 262 -27.28 31.94 9.30
N GLU A 263 -27.12 33.21 8.92
CA GLU A 263 -27.38 33.68 7.56
C GLU A 263 -26.44 33.04 6.53
N GLU A 264 -25.14 32.98 6.80
CA GLU A 264 -24.16 32.35 5.89
C GLU A 264 -24.39 30.84 5.76
N CYS A 265 -24.71 30.14 6.85
CA CYS A 265 -25.11 28.74 6.82
C CYS A 265 -26.33 28.53 5.93
N ASN A 266 -27.36 29.38 6.04
CA ASN A 266 -28.55 29.31 5.19
C ASN A 266 -28.21 29.57 3.71
N LYS A 267 -27.32 30.53 3.40
CA LYS A 267 -26.89 30.82 2.01
C LYS A 267 -26.20 29.63 1.35
N ILE A 268 -25.41 28.86 2.11
CA ILE A 268 -24.64 27.71 1.59
C ILE A 268 -25.46 26.40 1.72
N ASN A 269 -26.70 26.46 2.22
CA ASN A 269 -27.56 25.31 2.53
C ASN A 269 -26.91 24.32 3.52
N LEU A 270 -26.23 24.85 4.54
CA LEU A 270 -25.62 24.08 5.61
C LEU A 270 -26.43 24.24 6.90
N ARG A 271 -26.68 23.14 7.61
CA ARG A 271 -27.37 23.17 8.90
C ARG A 271 -26.41 23.65 9.99
N MET A 272 -26.76 24.76 10.66
CA MET A 272 -26.00 25.22 11.81
C MET A 272 -26.25 24.29 13.01
N THR A 273 -25.19 23.67 13.52
CA THR A 273 -25.21 22.88 14.76
C THR A 273 -24.54 23.66 15.89
N PRO A 274 -24.78 23.28 17.16
CA PRO A 274 -24.04 23.84 18.29
C PRO A 274 -22.53 23.69 18.12
N PHE A 275 -22.07 22.54 17.61
CA PHE A 275 -20.66 22.29 17.30
C PHE A 275 -20.10 23.32 16.31
N THR A 276 -20.79 23.58 15.19
CA THR A 276 -20.34 24.57 14.20
C THR A 276 -20.20 25.96 14.82
N LEU A 277 -21.17 26.39 15.62
CA LEU A 277 -21.12 27.69 16.30
C LEU A 277 -19.91 27.77 17.25
N THR A 278 -19.74 26.77 18.13
CA THR A 278 -18.65 26.73 19.10
C THR A 278 -17.29 26.76 18.41
N LYS A 279 -17.08 25.95 17.36
CA LYS A 279 -15.78 25.90 16.66
C LYS A 279 -15.46 27.17 15.88
N VAL A 280 -16.45 27.85 15.31
CA VAL A 280 -16.23 29.16 14.65
C VAL A 280 -15.83 30.22 15.68
N ILE A 281 -16.47 30.24 16.85
CA ILE A 281 -16.13 31.16 17.95
C ILE A 281 -14.72 30.86 18.49
N GLN A 282 -14.41 29.59 18.76
CA GLN A 282 -13.08 29.16 19.21
C GLN A 282 -11.98 29.59 18.23
N LEU A 283 -12.21 29.43 16.92
CA LEU A 283 -11.25 29.87 15.91
C LEU A 283 -11.09 31.40 15.88
N TYR A 284 -12.19 32.15 16.03
CA TYR A 284 -12.16 33.61 16.08
C TYR A 284 -11.34 34.15 17.27
N GLU A 285 -11.58 33.62 18.49
CA GLU A 285 -10.84 34.03 19.69
C GLU A 285 -9.37 33.59 19.63
N THR A 286 -9.10 32.37 19.16
CA THR A 286 -7.74 31.85 19.02
C THR A 286 -6.92 32.69 18.04
N LYS A 287 -7.51 33.10 16.91
CA LYS A 287 -6.89 33.99 15.92
C LYS A 287 -6.67 35.41 16.47
N SER A 288 -7.54 35.87 17.37
CA SER A 288 -7.39 37.17 18.03
C SER A 288 -6.23 37.20 19.05
N SER A 289 -5.83 36.02 19.52
CA SER A 289 -4.70 35.82 20.44
C SER A 289 -3.37 35.59 19.70
N ARG A 290 -3.36 34.75 18.66
CA ARG A 290 -2.15 34.34 17.93
C ARG A 290 -2.33 34.48 16.41
N HIS A 291 -1.29 34.95 15.72
CA HIS A 291 -1.30 35.09 14.25
C HIS A 291 -1.11 33.76 13.51
N SER A 292 -0.60 32.73 14.18
CA SER A 292 -0.46 31.37 13.65
C SER A 292 -1.40 30.44 14.39
N VAL A 293 -2.27 29.72 13.68
CA VAL A 293 -3.28 28.82 14.28
C VAL A 293 -3.32 27.50 13.52
N MET A 294 -3.31 26.38 14.25
CA MET A 294 -3.48 25.03 13.75
C MET A 294 -4.90 24.54 14.06
N ILE A 295 -5.60 24.09 13.01
CA ILE A 295 -6.89 23.41 13.09
C ILE A 295 -6.62 21.92 12.91
N VAL A 296 -6.73 21.16 14.00
CA VAL A 296 -6.37 19.73 14.06
C VAL A 296 -7.64 18.89 14.11
N GLY A 297 -7.62 17.73 13.47
CA GLY A 297 -8.68 16.75 13.61
C GLY A 297 -8.74 15.80 12.42
N LYS A 298 -9.41 14.67 12.60
CA LYS A 298 -9.52 13.63 11.55
C LYS A 298 -10.22 14.13 10.28
N ALA A 299 -10.11 13.37 9.18
CA ALA A 299 -10.81 13.67 7.95
C ALA A 299 -12.33 13.83 8.19
N LEU A 300 -12.94 14.80 7.51
CA LEU A 300 -14.37 15.15 7.63
C LEU A 300 -14.83 15.70 9.00
N SER A 301 -13.92 16.17 9.86
CA SER A 301 -14.27 16.86 11.13
C SER A 301 -14.76 18.32 10.97
N GLY A 302 -15.08 18.75 9.74
CA GLY A 302 -15.59 20.09 9.46
C GLY A 302 -14.55 21.23 9.51
N LYS A 303 -13.24 20.93 9.57
CA LYS A 303 -12.16 21.95 9.64
C LYS A 303 -12.27 23.01 8.54
N SER A 304 -12.37 22.57 7.28
CA SER A 304 -12.45 23.49 6.15
C SER A 304 -13.72 24.32 6.19
N THR A 305 -14.82 23.72 6.63
CA THR A 305 -16.09 24.42 6.85
C THR A 305 -15.96 25.49 7.93
N THR A 306 -15.28 25.21 9.06
CA THR A 306 -15.09 26.15 10.17
C THR A 306 -14.40 27.44 9.71
N TRP A 307 -13.24 27.35 9.06
CA TRP A 307 -12.53 28.56 8.63
C TRP A 307 -13.21 29.27 7.45
N ARG A 308 -13.85 28.53 6.53
CA ARG A 308 -14.63 29.13 5.43
C ARG A 308 -15.83 29.91 5.93
N LEU A 309 -16.54 29.38 6.93
CA LEU A 309 -17.65 30.08 7.57
C LEU A 309 -17.16 31.32 8.33
N LEU A 310 -16.05 31.22 9.07
CA LEU A 310 -15.48 32.39 9.74
C LEU A 310 -15.10 33.49 8.75
N LYS A 311 -14.47 33.13 7.62
CA LYS A 311 -14.19 34.06 6.52
C LYS A 311 -15.46 34.71 5.97
N ALA A 312 -16.51 33.92 5.72
CA ALA A 312 -17.78 34.42 5.21
C ALA A 312 -18.44 35.40 6.19
N VAL A 313 -18.41 35.10 7.49
CA VAL A 313 -18.90 35.98 8.56
C VAL A 313 -18.14 37.30 8.60
N HIS A 314 -16.80 37.27 8.58
CA HIS A 314 -15.99 38.48 8.47
C HIS A 314 -16.38 39.34 7.25
N ASN A 315 -16.49 38.72 6.07
CA ASN A 315 -16.84 39.41 4.83
C ASN A 315 -18.28 39.94 4.80
N SER A 316 -19.21 39.31 5.52
CA SER A 316 -20.59 39.77 5.66
C SER A 316 -20.67 40.97 6.60
N LEU A 317 -20.04 40.88 7.78
CA LEU A 317 -20.01 41.94 8.78
C LEU A 317 -19.20 43.16 8.33
N ALA A 318 -18.14 42.98 7.54
CA ALA A 318 -17.34 44.08 6.98
C ALA A 318 -18.14 44.98 6.01
N LYS A 319 -19.27 44.51 5.47
CA LYS A 319 -20.15 45.31 4.60
C LYS A 319 -21.11 46.21 5.39
N VAL A 320 -21.26 45.96 6.69
CA VAL A 320 -22.14 46.77 7.56
C VAL A 320 -21.41 48.07 7.90
N PRO A 321 -22.06 49.26 7.76
CA PRO A 321 -21.45 50.53 8.11
C PRO A 321 -21.05 50.57 9.59
N ASN A 322 -19.85 51.09 9.91
CA ASN A 322 -19.28 51.15 11.27
C ASN A 322 -19.10 49.79 11.97
N SER A 323 -18.74 48.74 11.22
CA SER A 323 -18.38 47.45 11.83
C SER A 323 -16.89 47.37 12.18
N ASP A 324 -16.57 46.62 13.24
CA ASP A 324 -15.20 46.34 13.68
C ASP A 324 -14.54 45.21 12.84
N PHE A 325 -15.17 44.78 11.74
CA PHE A 325 -14.74 43.63 10.95
C PHE A 325 -14.13 44.04 9.61
N GLU A 326 -13.00 43.41 9.28
CA GLU A 326 -12.28 43.61 8.02
C GLU A 326 -12.56 42.48 7.02
N MET A 327 -12.46 42.80 5.73
CA MET A 327 -12.59 41.83 4.65
C MET A 327 -11.39 40.87 4.63
N VAL A 328 -11.65 39.58 4.39
CA VAL A 328 -10.68 38.49 4.42
C VAL A 328 -10.47 37.90 3.03
N THR A 329 -9.20 37.75 2.66
CA THR A 329 -8.72 37.04 1.46
C THR A 329 -7.87 35.82 1.83
N GLU A 330 -8.02 34.71 1.11
CA GLU A 330 -7.33 33.45 1.38
C GLU A 330 -6.32 33.03 0.30
N TYR A 331 -5.23 32.41 0.75
CA TYR A 331 -4.17 31.85 -0.08
C TYR A 331 -3.86 30.42 0.37
N SER A 332 -4.52 29.45 -0.24
CA SER A 332 -4.35 28.03 0.08
C SER A 332 -3.19 27.39 -0.68
N LEU A 333 -2.42 26.56 0.01
CA LEU A 333 -1.40 25.68 -0.57
C LEU A 333 -1.29 24.38 0.23
N ASN A 334 -0.88 23.30 -0.43
CA ASN A 334 -0.44 22.08 0.24
C ASN A 334 1.09 22.03 0.24
N PRO A 335 1.76 22.22 1.39
CA PRO A 335 3.22 22.29 1.45
C PRO A 335 3.90 21.00 0.98
N LYS A 336 3.23 19.85 1.10
CA LYS A 336 3.76 18.53 0.72
C LYS A 336 3.54 18.16 -0.74
N SER A 337 2.80 18.97 -1.49
CA SER A 337 2.70 18.81 -2.95
C SER A 337 3.97 19.28 -3.69
N LEU A 338 4.82 20.06 -3.01
CA LEU A 338 6.05 20.67 -3.52
C LEU A 338 7.27 20.13 -2.76
N SER A 339 8.43 20.17 -3.39
CA SER A 339 9.71 19.97 -2.72
C SER A 339 10.06 21.18 -1.84
N LEU A 340 11.02 21.04 -0.93
CA LEU A 340 11.48 22.15 -0.09
C LEU A 340 12.03 23.33 -0.90
N GLY A 341 12.80 23.04 -1.96
CA GLY A 341 13.34 24.04 -2.87
C GLY A 341 12.25 24.75 -3.66
N GLU A 342 11.21 24.03 -4.12
CA GLU A 342 10.06 24.64 -4.79
C GLU A 342 9.15 25.42 -3.84
N LEU A 343 9.14 25.08 -2.56
CA LEU A 343 8.33 25.75 -1.54
C LEU A 343 8.97 27.08 -1.10
N TYR A 344 10.25 27.07 -0.71
CA TYR A 344 10.96 28.23 -0.14
C TYR A 344 11.88 28.95 -1.12
N GLY A 345 12.31 28.27 -2.18
CA GLY A 345 13.35 28.72 -3.11
C GLY A 345 14.67 27.97 -2.88
N GLU A 346 15.44 27.83 -3.95
CA GLU A 346 16.75 27.18 -3.92
C GLU A 346 17.74 27.86 -4.89
N PHE A 347 19.04 27.64 -4.65
CA PHE A 347 20.09 28.02 -5.59
C PHE A 347 20.34 26.86 -6.56
N ASN A 348 20.33 27.17 -7.85
CA ASN A 348 20.82 26.22 -8.83
C ASN A 348 22.34 26.09 -8.70
N LEU A 349 22.84 24.93 -8.24
CA LEU A 349 24.26 24.68 -7.99
C LEU A 349 25.16 24.86 -9.23
N SER A 350 24.58 24.79 -10.44
CA SER A 350 25.32 24.95 -11.69
C SER A 350 25.44 26.41 -12.15
N THR A 351 24.40 27.22 -11.97
CA THR A 351 24.37 28.63 -12.40
C THR A 351 24.57 29.62 -11.25
N ASN A 352 24.47 29.17 -10.00
CA ASN A 352 24.34 29.98 -8.78
C ASN A 352 23.20 31.01 -8.82
N GLU A 353 22.21 30.82 -9.71
CA GLU A 353 21.03 31.67 -9.75
C GLU A 353 20.00 31.21 -8.71
N TRP A 354 19.34 32.20 -8.09
CA TRP A 354 18.27 31.96 -7.13
C TRP A 354 16.94 31.77 -7.86
N THR A 355 16.28 30.65 -7.61
CA THR A 355 14.88 30.42 -8.02
C THR A 355 13.97 30.59 -6.82
N ASP A 356 12.98 31.47 -6.92
CA ASP A 356 12.04 31.74 -5.82
C ASP A 356 11.04 30.58 -5.64
N GLY A 357 10.64 30.33 -4.40
CA GLY A 357 9.65 29.32 -4.05
C GLY A 357 8.21 29.83 -4.10
N VAL A 358 7.25 28.90 -4.11
CA VAL A 358 5.82 29.22 -4.13
C VAL A 358 5.39 29.94 -2.85
N LEU A 359 5.83 29.47 -1.68
CA LEU A 359 5.48 30.09 -0.40
C LEU A 359 6.17 31.45 -0.24
N SER A 360 7.45 31.56 -0.60
CA SER A 360 8.16 32.84 -0.54
C SER A 360 7.52 33.88 -1.45
N SER A 361 7.12 33.51 -2.67
CA SER A 361 6.38 34.38 -3.58
C SER A 361 5.02 34.82 -3.01
N ILE A 362 4.24 33.90 -2.41
CA ILE A 362 2.94 34.23 -1.80
C ILE A 362 3.15 35.19 -0.62
N MET A 363 4.07 34.88 0.28
CA MET A 363 4.40 35.73 1.44
C MET A 363 4.85 37.13 1.01
N ARG A 364 5.71 37.23 -0.02
CA ARG A 364 6.17 38.51 -0.56
C ARG A 364 4.99 39.34 -1.08
N GLN A 365 4.10 38.73 -1.84
CA GLN A 365 2.94 39.40 -2.42
C GLN A 365 1.94 39.84 -1.32
N THR A 366 1.65 38.99 -0.35
CA THR A 366 0.66 39.28 0.69
C THR A 366 1.18 40.26 1.74
N CYS A 367 2.45 40.18 2.13
CA CYS A 367 3.06 41.09 3.10
C CYS A 367 3.37 42.48 2.52
N SER A 368 3.55 42.60 1.20
CA SER A 368 3.74 43.90 0.54
C SER A 368 2.44 44.67 0.32
N ASP A 369 1.29 43.99 0.40
CA ASP A 369 -0.02 44.63 0.24
C ASP A 369 -0.42 45.37 1.52
N GLY A 370 -0.36 46.71 1.47
CA GLY A 370 -0.74 47.59 2.58
C GLY A 370 -2.26 47.81 2.76
N SER A 371 -3.11 47.12 2.00
CA SER A 371 -4.56 47.20 2.16
C SER A 371 -5.02 46.77 3.57
N PRO A 372 -6.08 47.38 4.14
CA PRO A 372 -6.63 46.99 5.44
C PRO A 372 -7.42 45.66 5.39
N THR A 373 -7.24 44.85 4.34
CA THR A 373 -7.86 43.53 4.26
C THR A 373 -6.99 42.49 4.96
N LEU A 374 -7.63 41.62 5.74
CA LEU A 374 -6.97 40.46 6.35
C LEU A 374 -6.58 39.44 5.28
N LYS A 375 -5.35 38.96 5.31
CA LYS A 375 -4.82 37.95 4.39
C LYS A 375 -4.50 36.67 5.14
N TRP A 376 -5.19 35.58 4.82
CA TRP A 376 -5.00 34.29 5.47
C TRP A 376 -4.26 33.35 4.53
N ILE A 377 -3.07 32.91 4.93
CA ILE A 377 -2.31 31.88 4.21
C ILE A 377 -2.66 30.54 4.84
N ILE A 378 -3.22 29.64 4.04
CA ILE A 378 -3.75 28.36 4.50
C ILE A 378 -2.83 27.23 4.03
N PHE A 379 -2.23 26.53 4.98
CA PHE A 379 -1.43 25.33 4.77
C PHE A 379 -2.31 24.11 5.00
N ASP A 380 -2.77 23.52 3.92
CA ASP A 380 -3.64 22.36 3.94
C ASP A 380 -2.85 21.11 3.57
N GLY A 381 -2.29 20.41 4.57
CA GLY A 381 -1.47 19.23 4.38
C GLY A 381 -0.82 18.74 5.67
N PRO A 382 -0.16 17.56 5.64
CA PRO A 382 0.55 17.06 6.80
C PRO A 382 1.75 17.96 7.15
N VAL A 383 2.00 18.11 8.45
CA VAL A 383 3.14 18.86 8.98
C VAL A 383 4.29 17.89 9.22
N ASP A 384 5.48 18.27 8.75
CA ASP A 384 6.72 17.57 9.08
C ASP A 384 7.75 18.54 9.65
N THR A 385 8.76 17.99 10.32
CA THR A 385 9.81 18.77 10.98
C THR A 385 10.63 19.60 10.00
N LEU A 386 10.85 19.14 8.78
CA LEU A 386 11.80 19.78 7.85
C LEU A 386 11.26 21.09 7.30
N TRP A 387 10.03 21.12 6.77
CA TRP A 387 9.51 22.36 6.20
C TRP A 387 9.02 23.31 7.29
N ILE A 388 8.47 22.81 8.41
CA ILE A 388 7.91 23.68 9.45
C ILE A 388 8.99 24.40 10.26
N GLU A 389 10.18 23.81 10.41
CA GLU A 389 11.27 24.43 11.17
C GLU A 389 11.72 25.77 10.58
N SER A 390 11.71 25.88 9.25
CA SER A 390 12.02 27.12 8.54
C SER A 390 10.99 28.23 8.81
N MET A 391 9.80 27.89 9.33
CA MET A 391 8.76 28.86 9.70
C MET A 391 8.81 29.31 11.16
N ASN A 392 9.64 28.70 12.00
CA ASN A 392 9.63 28.96 13.44
C ASN A 392 9.78 30.45 13.79
N SER A 393 10.65 31.17 13.08
CA SER A 393 10.87 32.60 13.26
C SER A 393 9.68 33.48 12.86
N VAL A 394 8.86 33.07 11.89
CA VAL A 394 7.66 33.82 11.49
C VAL A 394 6.45 33.47 12.36
N MET A 395 6.41 32.26 12.92
CA MET A 395 5.37 31.82 13.85
C MET A 395 5.54 32.43 15.26
N ASP A 396 6.78 32.72 15.66
CA ASP A 396 7.08 33.46 16.89
C ASP A 396 6.71 34.96 16.80
N ASP A 397 6.84 35.66 17.92
CA ASP A 397 6.66 37.12 18.03
C ASP A 397 7.57 37.93 17.07
N ASN A 398 8.65 37.31 16.59
CA ASN A 398 9.58 37.92 15.63
C ASN A 398 8.89 38.27 14.30
N LYS A 399 7.87 37.50 13.87
CA LYS A 399 7.11 37.72 12.62
C LYS A 399 7.99 37.94 11.38
N ILE A 400 9.13 37.27 11.30
CA ILE A 400 10.08 37.41 10.18
C ILE A 400 10.38 36.02 9.61
N LEU A 401 10.10 35.84 8.31
CA LEU A 401 10.54 34.68 7.54
C LEU A 401 11.93 34.97 6.97
N THR A 402 12.89 34.08 7.22
CA THR A 402 14.25 34.19 6.67
C THR A 402 14.48 33.08 5.65
N LEU A 403 14.81 33.46 4.42
CA LEU A 403 15.08 32.53 3.32
C LEU A 403 16.58 32.19 3.26
N ILE A 404 16.91 31.12 2.53
CA ILE A 404 18.29 30.62 2.40
C ILE A 404 19.21 31.64 1.71
N ASN A 405 18.67 32.45 0.78
CA ASN A 405 19.39 33.56 0.15
C ASN A 405 19.66 34.76 1.09
N GLY A 406 19.26 34.68 2.36
CA GLY A 406 19.41 35.74 3.36
C GLY A 406 18.31 36.79 3.34
N GLU A 407 17.33 36.69 2.44
CA GLU A 407 16.20 37.60 2.39
C GLU A 407 15.31 37.46 3.64
N ARG A 408 14.85 38.59 4.16
CA ARG A 408 13.98 38.67 5.33
C ARG A 408 12.65 39.30 4.97
N ILE A 409 11.58 38.53 5.06
CA ILE A 409 10.21 38.99 4.81
C ILE A 409 9.53 39.21 6.16
N SER A 410 9.20 40.47 6.47
CA SER A 410 8.47 40.82 7.69
C SER A 410 6.96 40.68 7.46
N MET A 411 6.27 40.03 8.39
CA MET A 411 4.84 39.76 8.32
C MET A 411 4.04 40.83 9.07
N PRO A 412 3.20 41.62 8.37
CA PRO A 412 2.36 42.65 9.00
C PRO A 412 1.19 42.01 9.77
N GLU A 413 0.55 42.79 10.65
CA GLU A 413 -0.53 42.28 11.52
C GLU A 413 -1.78 41.80 10.77
N GLN A 414 -1.97 42.26 9.53
CA GLN A 414 -3.09 41.86 8.67
C GLN A 414 -2.93 40.43 8.11
N VAL A 415 -1.70 39.90 8.13
CA VAL A 415 -1.38 38.56 7.60
C VAL A 415 -1.45 37.54 8.73
N SER A 416 -2.05 36.38 8.47
CA SER A 416 -2.10 35.29 9.44
C SER A 416 -1.91 33.94 8.76
N LEU A 417 -1.40 32.98 9.52
CA LEU A 417 -1.09 31.64 9.07
C LEU A 417 -2.10 30.65 9.68
N LEU A 418 -2.76 29.87 8.83
CA LEU A 418 -3.70 28.84 9.23
C LEU A 418 -3.19 27.48 8.73
N PHE A 419 -3.10 26.50 9.61
CA PHE A 419 -2.70 25.14 9.24
C PHE A 419 -3.89 24.21 9.41
N GLU A 420 -4.25 23.48 8.36
CA GLU A 420 -5.29 22.45 8.40
C GLU A 420 -4.64 21.07 8.33
N VAL A 421 -4.58 20.40 9.49
CA VAL A 421 -3.82 19.15 9.69
C VAL A 421 -4.71 18.04 10.23
N GLU A 422 -4.31 16.79 9.98
CA GLU A 422 -4.99 15.61 10.54
C GLU A 422 -4.54 15.34 11.97
N ASP A 423 -3.24 15.17 12.13
CA ASP A 423 -2.52 14.93 13.37
C ASP A 423 -1.20 15.73 13.40
N LEU A 424 -0.55 15.73 14.56
CA LEU A 424 0.70 16.44 14.83
C LEU A 424 1.81 15.50 15.32
N SER A 425 1.70 14.21 15.01
CA SER A 425 2.60 13.15 15.51
C SER A 425 4.08 13.33 15.13
N VAL A 426 4.33 14.07 14.04
CA VAL A 426 5.67 14.36 13.53
C VAL A 426 6.11 15.79 13.87
N ALA A 427 5.24 16.62 14.47
CA ALA A 427 5.58 17.97 14.86
C ALA A 427 6.32 18.01 16.22
N SER A 428 7.29 18.89 16.37
CA SER A 428 7.95 19.08 17.66
C SER A 428 7.05 19.88 18.62
N PRO A 429 7.03 19.57 19.94
CA PRO A 429 6.26 20.34 20.92
C PRO A 429 6.59 21.84 20.92
N ALA A 430 7.84 22.20 20.61
CA ALA A 430 8.24 23.59 20.43
C ALA A 430 7.49 24.27 19.28
N THR A 431 7.26 23.58 18.16
CA THR A 431 6.46 24.08 17.03
C THR A 431 5.00 24.25 17.42
N VAL A 432 4.43 23.26 18.11
CA VAL A 432 3.05 23.28 18.62
C VAL A 432 2.83 24.46 19.57
N SER A 433 3.80 24.74 20.45
CA SER A 433 3.72 25.83 21.44
C SER A 433 3.54 27.22 20.84
N ARG A 434 3.98 27.41 19.59
CA ARG A 434 3.95 28.69 18.86
C ARG A 434 2.61 28.99 18.21
N CYS A 435 1.79 27.96 17.98
CA CYS A 435 0.53 28.09 17.27
C CYS A 435 -0.67 28.05 18.21
N GLY A 436 -1.71 28.84 17.95
CA GLY A 436 -3.01 28.62 18.56
C GLY A 436 -3.57 27.27 18.11
N MET A 437 -4.30 26.57 18.96
CA MET A 437 -4.77 25.21 18.67
C MET A 437 -6.29 25.15 18.73
N VAL A 438 -6.90 24.63 17.66
CA VAL A 438 -8.34 24.38 17.58
C VAL A 438 -8.54 22.93 17.15
N TYR A 439 -9.00 22.09 18.08
CA TYR A 439 -9.27 20.68 17.84
C TYR A 439 -10.72 20.46 17.40
N ASN A 440 -10.91 19.81 16.26
CA ASN A 440 -12.20 19.44 15.71
C ASN A 440 -12.37 17.92 15.79
N ASP A 441 -13.24 17.45 16.70
CA ASP A 441 -13.60 16.04 16.78
C ASP A 441 -14.67 15.67 15.73
N VAL A 442 -14.50 14.52 15.07
CA VAL A 442 -15.48 13.98 14.12
C VAL A 442 -16.71 13.43 14.86
N ASN A 443 -16.51 12.88 16.06
CA ASN A 443 -17.60 12.24 16.81
C ASN A 443 -18.63 13.27 17.28
N ASP A 444 -18.17 14.46 17.70
CA ASP A 444 -19.05 15.56 18.14
C ASP A 444 -19.89 16.14 17.00
N LEU A 445 -19.33 16.21 15.77
CA LEU A 445 -20.06 16.67 14.59
C LEU A 445 -21.07 15.61 14.11
N GLY A 446 -20.66 14.35 14.11
CA GLY A 446 -21.43 13.24 13.55
C GLY A 446 -21.67 13.35 12.04
N TRP A 447 -22.45 12.41 11.50
CA TRP A 447 -22.79 12.36 10.06
C TRP A 447 -24.17 12.95 9.75
N TRP A 448 -25.08 12.99 10.73
CA TRP A 448 -26.46 13.44 10.54
C TRP A 448 -26.58 14.88 10.00
N PRO A 449 -25.79 15.88 10.47
CA PRO A 449 -25.88 17.24 9.94
C PRO A 449 -25.59 17.35 8.44
N TYR A 450 -24.73 16.47 7.91
CA TYR A 450 -24.47 16.39 6.47
C TYR A 450 -25.71 15.91 5.72
N VAL A 451 -26.36 14.84 6.21
CA VAL A 451 -27.56 14.27 5.58
C VAL A 451 -28.73 15.25 5.62
N GLU A 452 -28.95 15.98 6.71
CA GLU A 452 -29.96 17.04 6.76
C GLU A 452 -29.71 18.15 5.75
N SER A 453 -28.44 18.58 5.61
CA SER A 453 -28.03 19.59 4.64
C SER A 453 -28.12 19.10 3.19
N TRP A 454 -28.02 17.80 2.96
CA TRP A 454 -28.22 17.17 1.65
C TRP A 454 -29.71 17.05 1.31
N LEU A 455 -30.53 16.61 2.26
CA LEU A 455 -31.98 16.49 2.11
C LEU A 455 -32.68 17.83 1.92
N SER A 456 -32.18 18.91 2.55
CA SER A 456 -32.75 20.26 2.38
C SER A 456 -32.67 20.77 0.94
N LYS A 457 -31.76 20.22 0.12
CA LYS A 457 -31.64 20.55 -1.31
C LYS A 457 -32.69 19.85 -2.18
N LYS A 458 -33.41 18.85 -1.63
CA LYS A 458 -34.41 18.07 -2.37
C LYS A 458 -35.77 18.77 -2.34
N THR A 459 -36.44 18.80 -3.48
CA THR A 459 -37.76 19.47 -3.63
C THR A 459 -38.94 18.56 -3.30
N ASN A 460 -38.80 17.24 -3.49
CA ASN A 460 -39.87 16.28 -3.25
C ASN A 460 -39.96 15.90 -1.76
N LYS A 461 -41.08 16.26 -1.12
CA LYS A 461 -41.33 15.99 0.31
C LYS A 461 -41.41 14.50 0.64
N VAL A 462 -42.03 13.69 -0.21
CA VAL A 462 -42.18 12.24 0.01
C VAL A 462 -40.80 11.58 0.00
N LEU A 463 -39.95 11.96 -0.96
CA LEU A 463 -38.57 11.49 -1.00
C LEU A 463 -37.83 11.87 0.29
N VAL A 464 -37.95 13.11 0.75
CA VAL A 464 -37.26 13.56 1.97
C VAL A 464 -37.71 12.78 3.21
N GLU A 465 -39.02 12.60 3.40
CA GLU A 465 -39.55 11.91 4.59
C GLU A 465 -39.20 10.43 4.60
N GLU A 466 -39.37 9.72 3.48
CA GLU A 466 -39.05 8.30 3.39
C GLU A 466 -37.54 8.05 3.48
N THR A 467 -36.71 8.85 2.78
CA THR A 467 -35.25 8.72 2.87
C THR A 467 -34.75 8.92 4.31
N LYS A 468 -35.30 9.86 5.08
CA LYS A 468 -34.95 10.02 6.51
C LYS A 468 -35.21 8.75 7.31
N ARG A 469 -36.35 8.09 7.10
CA ARG A 469 -36.70 6.83 7.77
C ARG A 469 -35.70 5.73 7.43
N PHE A 470 -35.28 5.64 6.16
CA PHE A 470 -34.32 4.62 5.73
C PHE A 470 -32.95 4.79 6.40
N PHE A 471 -32.46 6.02 6.55
CA PHE A 471 -31.21 6.27 7.28
C PHE A 471 -31.28 5.76 8.73
N THR A 472 -32.34 6.11 9.45
CA THR A 472 -32.52 5.68 10.85
C THR A 472 -32.78 4.18 11.00
N LYS A 473 -33.38 3.55 9.98
CA LYS A 473 -33.72 2.11 9.97
C LYS A 473 -32.48 1.24 9.79
N TYR A 474 -31.58 1.61 8.86
CA TYR A 474 -30.52 0.71 8.41
C TYR A 474 -29.11 1.07 8.88
N ILE A 475 -28.73 2.35 8.94
CA ILE A 475 -27.30 2.73 8.87
C ILE A 475 -26.53 2.43 10.16
N ASP A 476 -27.01 2.85 11.33
CA ASP A 476 -26.25 2.71 12.58
C ASP A 476 -26.02 1.24 12.95
N ASN A 477 -27.09 0.43 12.90
CA ASN A 477 -27.03 -1.01 13.19
C ASN A 477 -26.13 -1.77 12.20
N LEU A 478 -26.25 -1.47 10.90
CA LEU A 478 -25.42 -2.10 9.87
C LEU A 478 -23.94 -1.75 10.05
N TYR A 479 -23.62 -0.49 10.35
CA TYR A 479 -22.25 -0.06 10.55
C TYR A 479 -21.61 -0.72 11.78
N GLU A 480 -22.35 -0.79 12.89
CA GLU A 480 -21.86 -1.47 14.10
C GLU A 480 -21.62 -2.96 13.85
N TYR A 481 -22.54 -3.63 13.14
CA TYR A 481 -22.36 -5.03 12.75
C TYR A 481 -21.11 -5.24 11.89
N ILE A 482 -20.90 -4.41 10.86
CA ILE A 482 -19.72 -4.49 9.98
C ILE A 482 -18.44 -4.30 10.81
N ARG A 483 -18.41 -3.32 11.71
CA ARG A 483 -17.23 -3.02 12.55
C ARG A 483 -16.87 -4.16 13.50
N LEU A 484 -17.86 -4.88 14.04
CA LEU A 484 -17.63 -5.95 15.02
C LEU A 484 -17.38 -7.33 14.38
N ASN A 485 -18.03 -7.64 13.26
CA ASN A 485 -18.08 -9.00 12.71
C ASN A 485 -17.37 -9.19 11.37
N CYS A 486 -17.05 -8.10 10.66
CA CYS A 486 -16.44 -8.14 9.33
C CYS A 486 -15.04 -7.54 9.32
N ASN A 487 -14.22 -8.01 8.39
CA ASN A 487 -12.90 -7.45 8.13
C ASN A 487 -13.02 -6.35 7.07
N ILE A 488 -12.56 -5.14 7.40
CA ILE A 488 -12.63 -3.98 6.51
C ILE A 488 -11.30 -3.88 5.76
N ILE A 489 -11.35 -3.93 4.42
CA ILE A 489 -10.15 -3.95 3.56
C ILE A 489 -9.39 -2.62 3.66
N ILE A 490 -10.11 -1.50 3.74
CA ILE A 490 -9.53 -0.16 3.88
C ILE A 490 -10.28 0.61 4.98
N PRO A 491 -9.57 1.15 5.98
CA PRO A 491 -10.20 1.91 7.05
C PRO A 491 -10.82 3.19 6.50
N MET A 492 -12.14 3.34 6.70
CA MET A 492 -12.90 4.53 6.34
C MET A 492 -13.80 4.98 7.48
N SER A 493 -14.06 6.28 7.55
CA SER A 493 -15.05 6.84 8.48
C SER A 493 -16.47 6.60 7.97
N LEU A 494 -17.41 6.39 8.90
CA LEU A 494 -18.84 6.29 8.60
C LEU A 494 -19.35 7.49 7.81
N THR A 495 -18.92 8.70 8.14
CA THR A 495 -19.30 9.91 7.40
C THR A 495 -18.93 9.81 5.92
N ASN A 496 -17.78 9.21 5.59
CA ASN A 496 -17.38 9.06 4.19
C ASN A 496 -18.25 8.06 3.42
N THR A 497 -18.62 6.94 4.06
CA THR A 497 -19.49 5.93 3.43
C THR A 497 -20.90 6.46 3.19
N ILE A 498 -21.37 7.36 4.06
CA ILE A 498 -22.65 8.06 3.92
C ILE A 498 -22.59 9.12 2.82
N ILE A 499 -21.51 9.90 2.72
CA ILE A 499 -21.31 10.83 1.59
C ILE A 499 -21.35 10.05 0.26
N SER A 500 -20.69 8.90 0.22
CA SER A 500 -20.70 7.98 -0.92
C SER A 500 -22.11 7.46 -1.24
N LEU A 501 -22.88 7.07 -0.22
CA LEU A 501 -24.28 6.66 -0.36
C LEU A 501 -25.12 7.77 -0.98
N CYS A 502 -25.07 8.98 -0.42
CA CYS A 502 -25.84 10.12 -0.91
C CYS A 502 -25.50 10.47 -2.37
N LYS A 503 -24.21 10.43 -2.74
CA LYS A 503 -23.76 10.67 -4.12
C LYS A 503 -24.31 9.63 -5.10
N LEU A 504 -24.29 8.35 -4.73
CA LEU A 504 -24.83 7.26 -5.56
C LEU A 504 -26.36 7.33 -5.65
N TYR A 505 -27.03 7.64 -4.53
CA TYR A 505 -28.48 7.84 -4.48
C TYR A 505 -28.93 9.00 -5.37
N ASP A 506 -28.19 10.11 -5.39
CA ASP A 506 -28.46 11.24 -6.29
C ASP A 506 -28.36 10.88 -7.77
N SER A 507 -27.53 9.88 -8.12
CA SER A 507 -27.42 9.39 -9.49
C SER A 507 -28.60 8.49 -9.89
N LEU A 508 -29.14 7.71 -8.95
CA LEU A 508 -30.08 6.62 -9.24
C LEU A 508 -31.53 6.98 -8.93
N ALA A 509 -31.79 7.75 -7.87
CA ALA A 509 -33.11 8.19 -7.44
C ALA A 509 -33.64 9.38 -8.28
N THR A 510 -33.47 9.28 -9.60
CA THR A 510 -33.98 10.25 -10.57
C THR A 510 -35.10 9.63 -11.40
N PRO A 511 -36.02 10.46 -11.96
CA PRO A 511 -37.14 9.96 -12.77
C PRO A 511 -36.72 9.21 -14.03
N GLU A 512 -35.54 9.53 -14.57
CA GLU A 512 -34.98 8.94 -15.79
C GLU A 512 -34.37 7.55 -15.55
N VAL A 513 -34.00 7.24 -14.31
CA VAL A 513 -33.25 6.03 -13.96
C VAL A 513 -34.16 5.05 -13.22
N TRP A 514 -34.34 5.19 -11.90
CA TRP A 514 -35.05 4.17 -11.10
C TRP A 514 -36.28 4.66 -10.33
N ALA A 515 -36.36 5.94 -9.98
CA ALA A 515 -37.41 6.45 -9.09
C ALA A 515 -38.18 7.59 -9.75
N ASN A 516 -39.27 7.25 -10.45
CA ASN A 516 -40.16 8.21 -11.08
C ASN A 516 -41.28 8.66 -10.11
N PRO A 517 -41.35 9.95 -9.73
CA PRO A 517 -42.43 10.48 -8.89
C PRO A 517 -43.84 10.32 -9.47
N ALA A 518 -43.97 10.05 -10.77
CA ALA A 518 -45.25 9.80 -11.41
C ALA A 518 -45.89 8.46 -10.97
N ASP A 519 -45.10 7.50 -10.50
CA ASP A 519 -45.57 6.19 -10.04
C ASP A 519 -46.02 6.23 -8.56
N VAL A 520 -47.01 7.06 -8.24
CA VAL A 520 -47.41 7.43 -6.86
C VAL A 520 -47.55 6.24 -5.90
N ASP A 521 -48.18 5.14 -6.33
CA ASP A 521 -48.43 3.97 -5.47
C ASP A 521 -47.17 3.14 -5.15
N TYR A 522 -46.15 3.18 -6.03
CA TYR A 522 -44.94 2.36 -5.92
C TYR A 522 -43.69 3.18 -5.63
N TYR A 523 -43.79 4.51 -5.68
CA TYR A 523 -42.68 5.43 -5.51
C TYR A 523 -41.95 5.21 -4.17
N PRO A 524 -42.61 5.10 -2.99
CA PRO A 524 -41.90 4.82 -1.73
C PRO A 524 -41.12 3.51 -1.75
N ARG A 525 -41.69 2.45 -2.35
CA ARG A 525 -41.04 1.15 -2.48
C ARG A 525 -39.80 1.21 -3.39
N LEU A 526 -39.91 1.89 -4.52
CA LEU A 526 -38.77 2.10 -5.43
C LEU A 526 -37.66 2.94 -4.78
N LEU A 527 -38.03 3.94 -3.95
CA LEU A 527 -37.06 4.71 -3.17
C LEU A 527 -36.35 3.85 -2.13
N GLU A 528 -37.06 2.94 -1.45
CA GLU A 528 -36.47 2.00 -0.49
C GLU A 528 -35.52 1.02 -1.19
N MET A 529 -35.92 0.42 -2.31
CA MET A 529 -35.06 -0.48 -3.10
C MET A 529 -33.82 0.25 -3.64
N THR A 530 -33.98 1.49 -4.10
CA THR A 530 -32.86 2.32 -4.55
C THR A 530 -31.92 2.63 -3.39
N PHE A 531 -32.45 2.93 -2.19
CA PHE A 531 -31.65 3.18 -0.99
C PHE A 531 -30.88 1.94 -0.57
N GLN A 532 -31.53 0.78 -0.55
CA GLN A 532 -30.91 -0.51 -0.24
C GLN A 532 -29.77 -0.82 -1.22
N PHE A 533 -29.98 -0.63 -2.52
CA PHE A 533 -28.91 -0.81 -3.52
C PHE A 533 -27.73 0.15 -3.27
N CYS A 534 -28.00 1.43 -3.00
CA CYS A 534 -26.94 2.40 -2.73
C CYS A 534 -26.16 2.04 -1.46
N MET A 535 -26.86 1.64 -0.41
CA MET A 535 -26.27 1.18 0.86
C MET A 535 -25.36 -0.04 0.66
N ILE A 536 -25.78 -1.01 -0.15
CA ILE A 536 -24.98 -2.20 -0.49
C ILE A 536 -23.66 -1.78 -1.16
N TRP A 537 -23.73 -0.85 -2.11
CA TRP A 537 -22.58 -0.41 -2.91
C TRP A 537 -21.82 0.80 -2.35
N SER A 538 -22.09 1.21 -1.10
CA SER A 538 -21.35 2.29 -0.44
C SER A 538 -20.90 1.95 0.99
N VAL A 539 -21.78 1.35 1.80
CA VAL A 539 -21.50 1.01 3.21
C VAL A 539 -21.05 -0.45 3.33
N ALA A 540 -21.81 -1.37 2.72
CA ALA A 540 -21.53 -2.79 2.81
C ALA A 540 -20.39 -3.25 1.89
N CYS A 541 -20.02 -2.48 0.87
CA CYS A 541 -19.05 -2.90 -0.12
C CYS A 541 -17.59 -2.94 0.37
N LEU A 542 -17.29 -2.47 1.59
CA LEU A 542 -15.92 -2.29 2.10
C LEU A 542 -15.27 -3.54 2.70
N VAL A 543 -16.06 -4.59 2.81
CA VAL A 543 -15.67 -5.86 3.42
C VAL A 543 -15.06 -6.81 2.38
N ASP A 544 -14.31 -7.79 2.86
CA ASP A 544 -13.81 -8.89 2.05
C ASP A 544 -14.92 -9.90 1.67
N GLU A 545 -14.55 -10.96 0.94
CA GLU A 545 -15.52 -11.95 0.44
C GLU A 545 -16.26 -12.70 1.56
N ASP A 546 -15.58 -12.97 2.68
CA ASP A 546 -16.22 -13.57 3.87
C ASP A 546 -17.19 -12.58 4.53
N GLY A 547 -16.75 -11.32 4.67
CA GLY A 547 -17.61 -10.24 5.14
C GLY A 547 -18.85 -10.04 4.27
N ARG A 548 -18.76 -10.19 2.94
CA ARG A 548 -19.93 -10.08 2.05
C ARG A 548 -20.99 -11.13 2.37
N LYS A 549 -20.60 -12.36 2.70
CA LYS A 549 -21.53 -13.44 3.09
C LYS A 549 -22.23 -13.13 4.42
N LYS A 550 -21.48 -12.61 5.40
CA LYS A 550 -22.03 -12.20 6.71
C LYS A 550 -23.02 -11.04 6.58
N VAL A 551 -22.65 -10.02 5.79
CA VAL A 551 -23.50 -8.86 5.54
C VAL A 551 -24.74 -9.23 4.72
N ASP A 552 -24.60 -10.14 3.74
CA ASP A 552 -25.74 -10.71 3.00
C ASP A 552 -26.77 -11.34 3.95
N ALA A 553 -26.33 -12.23 4.84
CA ALA A 553 -27.19 -12.87 5.83
C ALA A 553 -27.87 -11.84 6.74
N TYR A 554 -27.11 -10.88 7.27
CA TYR A 554 -27.62 -9.82 8.15
C TYR A 554 -28.67 -8.93 7.47
N ILE A 555 -28.41 -8.48 6.23
CA ILE A 555 -29.37 -7.64 5.49
C ILE A 555 -30.64 -8.44 5.17
N ARG A 556 -30.54 -9.73 4.86
CA ARG A 556 -31.70 -10.59 4.58
C ARG A 556 -32.55 -10.87 5.82
N GLU A 557 -31.95 -10.88 7.02
CA GLU A 557 -32.69 -10.96 8.29
C GLU A 557 -33.52 -9.70 8.54
N ILE A 558 -32.99 -8.53 8.18
CA ILE A 558 -33.72 -7.26 8.28
C ILE A 558 -34.76 -7.13 7.16
N GLU A 559 -34.44 -7.59 5.95
CA GLU A 559 -35.24 -7.41 4.74
C GLU A 559 -35.40 -8.69 3.92
N GLY A 560 -36.60 -9.27 3.94
CA GLY A 560 -36.97 -10.43 3.15
C GLY A 560 -37.33 -10.15 1.68
N SER A 561 -37.01 -8.96 1.15
CA SER A 561 -37.40 -8.57 -0.22
C SER A 561 -36.47 -9.13 -1.31
N PHE A 562 -35.26 -9.56 -0.94
CA PHE A 562 -34.27 -10.10 -1.87
C PHE A 562 -34.57 -11.55 -2.24
N PRO A 563 -34.36 -11.98 -3.49
CA PRO A 563 -34.50 -13.38 -3.89
C PRO A 563 -33.54 -14.30 -3.13
N ASN A 564 -33.96 -15.53 -2.82
CA ASN A 564 -33.17 -16.49 -2.01
C ASN A 564 -31.96 -17.13 -2.73
N LYS A 565 -31.81 -16.88 -4.03
CA LYS A 565 -30.72 -17.42 -4.83
C LYS A 565 -29.51 -16.46 -4.76
N ASP A 566 -28.31 -16.97 -4.54
CA ASP A 566 -27.05 -16.19 -4.51
C ASP A 566 -27.06 -14.98 -3.54
N SER A 567 -26.02 -14.14 -3.57
CA SER A 567 -25.90 -13.00 -2.65
C SER A 567 -26.67 -11.76 -3.11
N ILE A 568 -27.02 -10.86 -2.20
CA ILE A 568 -27.64 -9.56 -2.50
C ILE A 568 -26.83 -8.71 -3.49
N TYR A 569 -25.51 -8.92 -3.59
CA TYR A 569 -24.64 -8.22 -4.54
C TYR A 569 -24.87 -8.65 -6.00
N GLU A 570 -25.52 -9.80 -6.21
CA GLU A 570 -25.83 -10.35 -7.53
C GLU A 570 -27.10 -9.77 -8.17
N TYR A 571 -27.78 -8.85 -7.46
CA TYR A 571 -29.04 -8.26 -7.90
C TYR A 571 -28.93 -6.76 -8.17
N TYR A 572 -29.79 -6.29 -9.07
CA TYR A 572 -30.04 -4.87 -9.31
C TYR A 572 -31.55 -4.59 -9.41
N VAL A 573 -31.92 -3.33 -9.25
CA VAL A 573 -33.32 -2.89 -9.36
C VAL A 573 -33.68 -2.74 -10.84
N ASP A 574 -34.71 -3.45 -11.29
CA ASP A 574 -35.36 -3.14 -12.56
C ASP A 574 -36.61 -2.27 -12.33
N PRO A 575 -36.62 -1.02 -12.79
CA PRO A 575 -37.77 -0.13 -12.66
C PRO A 575 -39.01 -0.64 -13.40
N LYS A 576 -38.83 -1.41 -14.48
CA LYS A 576 -39.94 -1.92 -15.30
C LYS A 576 -40.67 -3.07 -14.59
N SER A 577 -39.93 -4.08 -14.14
CA SER A 577 -40.50 -5.20 -13.38
C SER A 577 -40.83 -4.85 -11.93
N ARG A 578 -40.27 -3.74 -11.39
CA ARG A 578 -40.40 -3.30 -9.99
C ARG A 578 -39.89 -4.36 -9.00
N SER A 579 -38.86 -5.10 -9.41
CA SER A 579 -38.28 -6.20 -8.65
C SER A 579 -36.76 -6.24 -8.74
N TRP A 580 -36.14 -7.08 -7.91
CA TRP A 580 -34.73 -7.42 -8.02
C TRP A 580 -34.53 -8.39 -9.20
N ILE A 581 -33.60 -8.08 -10.09
CA ILE A 581 -33.22 -8.93 -11.23
C ILE A 581 -31.74 -9.33 -11.09
N HIS A 582 -31.40 -10.55 -11.47
CA HIS A 582 -30.03 -11.07 -11.42
C HIS A 582 -29.15 -10.42 -12.50
N TRP A 583 -27.90 -10.05 -12.19
CA TRP A 583 -27.00 -9.44 -13.17
C TRP A 583 -26.73 -10.32 -14.41
N GLU A 584 -26.82 -11.64 -14.28
CA GLU A 584 -26.64 -12.55 -15.43
C GLU A 584 -27.70 -12.39 -16.50
N GLU A 585 -28.91 -11.93 -16.18
CA GLU A 585 -29.98 -11.74 -17.17
C GLU A 585 -29.65 -10.62 -18.17
N LYS A 586 -28.71 -9.73 -17.84
CA LYS A 586 -28.16 -8.73 -18.76
C LYS A 586 -27.10 -9.27 -19.72
N LEU A 587 -26.63 -10.51 -19.53
CA LEU A 587 -25.60 -11.10 -20.38
C LEU A 587 -26.17 -11.58 -21.70
N ASN A 588 -25.50 -11.26 -22.81
CA ASN A 588 -25.82 -11.85 -24.10
C ASN A 588 -25.29 -13.30 -24.16
N THR A 589 -26.17 -14.26 -24.47
CA THR A 589 -25.85 -15.70 -24.52
C THR A 589 -25.08 -16.10 -25.80
N GLY A 590 -25.06 -15.25 -26.83
CA GLY A 590 -24.40 -15.52 -28.12
C GLY A 590 -23.06 -14.80 -28.36
N TRP A 591 -22.39 -14.31 -27.31
CA TRP A 591 -21.16 -13.53 -27.48
C TRP A 591 -20.02 -14.35 -28.10
N LYS A 592 -19.33 -13.79 -29.11
CA LYS A 592 -18.15 -14.37 -29.78
C LYS A 592 -17.11 -13.29 -30.02
N TYR A 593 -15.82 -13.65 -29.92
CA TYR A 593 -14.74 -12.74 -30.27
C TYR A 593 -14.39 -12.85 -31.76
N SER A 594 -13.87 -11.78 -32.35
CA SER A 594 -13.39 -11.81 -33.74
C SER A 594 -12.00 -12.47 -33.81
N PRO A 595 -11.76 -13.42 -34.74
CA PRO A 595 -10.47 -14.14 -34.82
C PRO A 595 -9.24 -13.24 -35.03
N ASN A 596 -9.42 -12.08 -35.66
CA ASN A 596 -8.34 -11.14 -35.96
C ASN A 596 -7.97 -10.21 -34.79
N VAL A 597 -8.71 -10.27 -33.67
CA VAL A 597 -8.45 -9.40 -32.50
C VAL A 597 -7.33 -10.01 -31.66
N PRO A 598 -6.25 -9.26 -31.36
CA PRO A 598 -5.18 -9.74 -30.48
C PRO A 598 -5.72 -10.18 -29.11
N PHE A 599 -5.16 -11.25 -28.56
CA PHE A 599 -5.60 -11.84 -27.28
C PHE A 599 -5.79 -10.81 -26.15
N HIS A 600 -4.83 -9.89 -25.98
CA HIS A 600 -4.86 -8.87 -24.94
C HIS A 600 -5.99 -7.81 -25.09
N LYS A 601 -6.67 -7.76 -26.25
CA LYS A 601 -7.84 -6.90 -26.49
C LYS A 601 -9.19 -7.61 -26.25
N ILE A 602 -9.19 -8.94 -26.13
CA ILE A 602 -10.41 -9.73 -25.93
C ILE A 602 -10.91 -9.57 -24.49
N LEU A 603 -12.12 -9.06 -24.32
CA LEU A 603 -12.79 -8.92 -23.02
C LEU A 603 -14.13 -9.67 -23.06
N VAL A 604 -14.22 -10.76 -22.30
CA VAL A 604 -15.45 -11.55 -22.21
C VAL A 604 -16.39 -10.90 -21.19
N PRO A 605 -17.63 -10.55 -21.56
CA PRO A 605 -18.57 -9.97 -20.62
C PRO A 605 -19.03 -11.01 -19.58
N THR A 606 -18.89 -10.64 -18.31
CA THR A 606 -19.37 -11.38 -17.13
C THR A 606 -20.33 -10.53 -16.29
N ALA A 607 -21.06 -11.16 -15.36
CA ALA A 607 -21.94 -10.44 -14.44
C ALA A 607 -21.20 -9.34 -13.66
N ASP A 608 -19.95 -9.61 -13.25
CA ASP A 608 -19.08 -8.65 -12.55
C ASP A 608 -18.74 -7.46 -13.44
N THR A 609 -18.34 -7.70 -14.70
CA THR A 609 -17.99 -6.59 -15.62
C THR A 609 -19.18 -5.64 -15.83
N ILE A 610 -20.39 -6.17 -16.02
CA ILE A 610 -21.60 -5.36 -16.20
C ILE A 610 -21.92 -4.57 -14.93
N ARG A 611 -21.84 -5.22 -13.76
CA ARG A 611 -22.12 -4.61 -12.46
C ARG A 611 -21.17 -3.47 -12.14
N TYR A 612 -19.87 -3.69 -12.25
CA TYR A 612 -18.87 -2.67 -11.94
C TYR A 612 -18.92 -1.53 -12.97
N ASN A 613 -19.10 -1.83 -14.26
CA ASN A 613 -19.30 -0.79 -15.27
C ASN A 613 -20.55 0.06 -14.99
N PHE A 614 -21.65 -0.56 -14.54
CA PHE A 614 -22.85 0.19 -14.15
C PHE A 614 -22.59 1.19 -13.02
N LEU A 615 -21.88 0.77 -11.95
CA LEU A 615 -21.52 1.65 -10.84
C LEU A 615 -20.59 2.78 -11.31
N LEU A 616 -19.59 2.44 -12.12
CA LEU A 616 -18.64 3.42 -12.67
C LEU A 616 -19.35 4.43 -13.57
N ASP A 617 -20.23 3.99 -14.46
CA ASP A 617 -21.03 4.87 -15.32
C ASP A 617 -21.86 5.88 -14.52
N CYS A 618 -22.45 5.45 -13.39
CA CYS A 618 -23.18 6.34 -12.49
C CYS A 618 -22.27 7.45 -11.93
N THR A 619 -21.07 7.08 -11.45
CA THR A 619 -20.10 8.05 -10.92
C THR A 619 -19.53 8.97 -12.02
N VAL A 620 -19.26 8.44 -13.21
CA VAL A 620 -18.70 9.19 -14.34
C VAL A 620 -19.69 10.23 -14.85
N LYS A 621 -20.96 9.85 -15.06
CA LYS A 621 -22.01 10.78 -15.52
C LYS A 621 -22.20 11.96 -14.57
N GLN A 622 -22.13 11.72 -13.26
CA GLN A 622 -22.28 12.74 -12.22
C GLN A 622 -20.97 13.49 -11.86
N LYS A 623 -19.85 13.17 -12.53
CA LYS A 623 -18.53 13.75 -12.28
C LYS A 623 -17.97 13.53 -10.87
N TYR A 624 -18.33 12.41 -10.24
CA TYR A 624 -17.77 12.02 -8.95
C TYR A 624 -16.49 11.18 -9.13
N PRO A 625 -15.41 11.43 -8.36
CA PRO A 625 -14.25 10.56 -8.35
C PRO A 625 -14.59 9.18 -7.79
N ALA A 626 -14.11 8.12 -8.45
CA ALA A 626 -14.28 6.74 -8.01
C ALA A 626 -12.92 6.04 -7.86
N LEU A 627 -12.84 5.12 -6.90
CA LEU A 627 -11.64 4.34 -6.58
C LEU A 627 -11.98 2.84 -6.57
N LEU A 628 -11.42 2.09 -7.52
CA LEU A 628 -11.50 0.63 -7.53
C LEU A 628 -10.44 0.02 -6.61
N VAL A 629 -10.87 -0.85 -5.71
CA VAL A 629 -9.98 -1.51 -4.74
C VAL A 629 -10.11 -3.02 -4.90
N GLY A 630 -9.00 -3.74 -4.96
CA GLY A 630 -9.06 -5.21 -4.96
C GLY A 630 -7.69 -5.85 -5.11
N SER A 631 -7.60 -7.16 -4.89
CA SER A 631 -6.34 -7.90 -5.03
C SER A 631 -5.77 -7.82 -6.45
N VAL A 632 -4.48 -8.10 -6.61
CA VAL A 632 -3.82 -8.05 -7.92
C VAL A 632 -4.47 -9.09 -8.84
N GLY A 633 -4.73 -8.70 -10.09
CA GLY A 633 -5.30 -9.63 -11.08
C GLY A 633 -6.82 -9.73 -11.10
N THR A 634 -7.57 -9.01 -10.26
CA THR A 634 -9.05 -9.00 -10.28
C THR A 634 -9.70 -8.29 -11.48
N GLY A 635 -8.93 -7.94 -12.51
CA GLY A 635 -9.47 -7.28 -13.72
C GLY A 635 -9.74 -5.78 -13.60
N LYS A 636 -9.34 -5.10 -12.52
CA LYS A 636 -9.53 -3.64 -12.32
C LYS A 636 -9.09 -2.78 -13.50
N THR A 637 -7.86 -2.96 -13.97
CA THR A 637 -7.33 -2.24 -15.14
C THR A 637 -8.14 -2.55 -16.40
N SER A 638 -8.61 -3.79 -16.56
CA SER A 638 -9.45 -4.16 -17.71
C SER A 638 -10.82 -3.48 -17.67
N LEU A 639 -11.45 -3.40 -16.49
CA LEU A 639 -12.71 -2.66 -16.28
C LEU A 639 -12.53 -1.16 -16.58
N ALA A 640 -11.44 -0.58 -16.09
CA ALA A 640 -11.09 0.80 -16.34
C ALA A 640 -10.92 1.10 -17.84
N LEU A 641 -10.16 0.24 -18.54
CA LEU A 641 -9.93 0.39 -19.97
C LEU A 641 -11.20 0.18 -20.80
N ASP A 642 -12.08 -0.72 -20.38
CA ASP A 642 -13.38 -0.95 -21.02
C ASP A 642 -14.26 0.31 -20.92
N LEU A 643 -14.37 0.90 -19.73
CA LEU A 643 -15.05 2.17 -19.51
C LEU A 643 -14.49 3.28 -20.42
N LEU A 644 -13.16 3.44 -20.47
CA LEU A 644 -12.52 4.45 -21.32
C LEU A 644 -12.80 4.25 -22.81
N ARG A 645 -12.96 3.01 -23.27
CA ARG A 645 -13.28 2.68 -24.68
C ARG A 645 -14.75 2.96 -25.02
N ASN A 646 -15.65 2.79 -24.06
CA ASN A 646 -17.09 2.99 -24.25
C ASN A 646 -17.51 4.46 -24.19
N LEU A 647 -16.62 5.36 -23.76
CA LEU A 647 -16.86 6.80 -23.79
C LEU A 647 -16.75 7.36 -25.22
N ASP A 648 -17.60 8.34 -25.52
CA ASP A 648 -17.60 9.07 -26.79
C ASP A 648 -16.28 9.84 -26.99
N SER A 649 -15.48 9.42 -27.96
CA SER A 649 -14.17 9.97 -28.28
C SER A 649 -14.20 11.41 -28.80
N THR A 650 -15.38 11.92 -29.17
CA THR A 650 -15.54 13.33 -29.57
C THR A 650 -15.70 14.27 -28.37
N GLN A 651 -16.22 13.76 -27.25
CA GLN A 651 -16.48 14.54 -26.05
C GLN A 651 -15.43 14.31 -24.95
N TRP A 652 -14.87 13.10 -24.90
CA TRP A 652 -13.97 12.64 -23.85
C TRP A 652 -12.56 12.38 -24.37
N ILE A 653 -11.59 12.90 -23.62
CA ILE A 653 -10.17 12.64 -23.78
C ILE A 653 -9.76 11.72 -22.64
N ASN A 654 -9.07 10.63 -22.98
CA ASN A 654 -8.64 9.65 -22.00
C ASN A 654 -7.15 9.86 -21.66
N LEU A 655 -6.82 9.94 -20.38
CA LEU A 655 -5.44 9.97 -19.89
C LEU A 655 -5.23 8.81 -18.92
N ILE A 656 -4.19 8.01 -19.13
CA ILE A 656 -3.83 6.90 -18.25
C ILE A 656 -2.48 7.21 -17.60
N ILE A 657 -2.43 7.14 -16.28
CA ILE A 657 -1.22 7.36 -15.48
C ILE A 657 -0.99 6.11 -14.63
N ASN A 658 0.16 5.47 -14.81
CA ASN A 658 0.56 4.34 -13.97
C ASN A 658 1.48 4.85 -12.86
N MET A 659 1.12 4.60 -11.60
CA MET A 659 1.91 5.05 -10.47
C MET A 659 2.94 3.99 -10.08
N SER A 660 4.13 4.43 -9.68
CA SER A 660 5.23 3.60 -9.16
C SER A 660 5.69 4.12 -7.79
N SER A 661 6.58 3.39 -7.11
CA SER A 661 7.18 3.85 -5.85
C SER A 661 8.01 5.13 -6.01
N GLN A 662 8.58 5.38 -7.19
CA GLN A 662 9.43 6.54 -7.50
C GLN A 662 8.66 7.71 -8.13
N THR A 663 7.35 7.54 -8.38
CA THR A 663 6.54 8.61 -8.98
C THR A 663 6.53 9.84 -8.06
N THR A 664 6.94 10.99 -8.60
CA THR A 664 7.00 12.26 -7.87
C THR A 664 5.80 13.16 -8.19
N SER A 665 5.56 14.18 -7.37
CA SER A 665 4.51 15.17 -7.65
C SER A 665 4.77 15.96 -8.93
N ASN A 666 6.04 16.23 -9.25
CA ASN A 666 6.42 16.85 -10.50
C ASN A 666 6.02 15.99 -11.71
N ASN A 667 6.37 14.69 -11.71
CA ASN A 667 6.02 13.75 -12.79
C ASN A 667 4.50 13.74 -13.07
N VAL A 668 3.67 13.70 -12.02
CA VAL A 668 2.20 13.67 -12.17
C VAL A 668 1.67 15.00 -12.74
N GLN A 669 2.17 16.13 -12.24
CA GLN A 669 1.79 17.45 -12.74
C GLN A 669 2.12 17.59 -14.22
N ASP A 670 3.34 17.21 -14.58
CA ASP A 670 3.89 17.26 -15.92
C ASP A 670 3.08 16.42 -16.93
N ILE A 671 2.70 15.19 -16.56
CA ILE A 671 1.87 14.31 -17.41
C ILE A 671 0.50 14.95 -17.69
N ILE A 672 -0.13 15.53 -16.66
CA ILE A 672 -1.45 16.15 -16.80
C ILE A 672 -1.34 17.46 -17.60
N GLU A 673 -0.32 18.27 -17.33
CA GLU A 673 -0.07 19.53 -18.03
C GLU A 673 0.22 19.33 -19.53
N GLY A 674 0.85 18.21 -19.90
CA GLY A 674 1.05 17.83 -21.30
C GLY A 674 -0.24 17.54 -22.08
N ARG A 675 -1.39 17.40 -21.41
CA ARG A 675 -2.71 17.10 -22.01
C ARG A 675 -3.72 18.23 -21.90
N VAL A 676 -3.32 19.39 -21.37
CA VAL A 676 -4.17 20.57 -21.23
C VAL A 676 -3.56 21.78 -21.91
N GLU A 677 -4.40 22.67 -22.41
CA GLU A 677 -4.01 23.93 -23.05
C GLU A 677 -4.52 25.13 -22.25
N LYS A 678 -3.79 26.23 -22.37
CA LYS A 678 -4.14 27.48 -21.70
C LYS A 678 -5.23 28.20 -22.49
N ARG A 679 -6.41 28.40 -21.88
CA ARG A 679 -7.52 29.13 -22.51
C ARG A 679 -7.69 30.56 -22.01
N THR A 680 -7.45 30.80 -20.72
CA THR A 680 -7.42 32.16 -20.12
C THR A 680 -6.17 32.31 -19.24
N LYS A 681 -5.96 33.49 -18.63
CA LYS A 681 -4.73 33.83 -17.88
C LYS A 681 -4.29 32.73 -16.90
N ASP A 682 -5.24 32.13 -16.17
CA ASP A 682 -4.98 31.11 -15.15
C ASP A 682 -5.72 29.78 -15.39
N THR A 683 -6.59 29.68 -16.41
CA THR A 683 -7.45 28.49 -16.62
C THR A 683 -6.93 27.64 -17.77
N PHE A 684 -6.70 26.38 -17.45
CA PHE A 684 -6.29 25.31 -18.35
C PHE A 684 -7.46 24.34 -18.55
N VAL A 685 -7.65 23.93 -19.79
CA VAL A 685 -8.69 22.99 -20.21
C VAL A 685 -8.06 21.89 -21.07
N PRO A 686 -8.64 20.69 -21.14
CA PRO A 686 -8.17 19.65 -22.04
C PRO A 686 -8.07 20.17 -23.49
N VAL A 687 -7.02 19.74 -24.19
CA VAL A 687 -6.75 20.12 -25.58
C VAL A 687 -7.99 19.85 -26.45
N GLY A 688 -8.46 20.85 -27.19
CA GLY A 688 -9.66 20.73 -28.03
C GLY A 688 -10.97 21.02 -27.29
N GLY A 689 -10.91 21.44 -26.02
CA GLY A 689 -12.06 21.95 -25.26
C GLY A 689 -13.05 20.90 -24.74
N GLY A 690 -12.75 19.61 -24.91
CA GLY A 690 -13.54 18.48 -24.39
C GLY A 690 -13.41 18.27 -22.88
N LYS A 691 -14.00 17.19 -22.38
CA LYS A 691 -13.79 16.69 -21.00
C LYS A 691 -12.65 15.68 -21.01
N MET A 692 -11.87 15.62 -19.94
CA MET A 692 -10.81 14.62 -19.79
C MET A 692 -11.12 13.69 -18.63
N LEU A 693 -11.10 12.38 -18.88
CA LEU A 693 -11.14 11.36 -17.84
C LEU A 693 -9.73 10.81 -17.63
N THR A 694 -9.18 11.10 -16.45
CA THR A 694 -7.84 10.66 -16.03
C THR A 694 -7.98 9.40 -15.19
N PHE A 695 -7.48 8.28 -15.69
CA PHE A 695 -7.37 7.02 -14.97
C PHE A 695 -5.98 6.87 -14.34
N MET A 696 -5.90 6.72 -13.02
CA MET A 696 -4.66 6.44 -12.30
C MET A 696 -4.64 4.99 -11.80
N ASP A 697 -3.76 4.16 -12.36
CA ASP A 697 -3.58 2.78 -11.91
C ASP A 697 -2.51 2.69 -10.81
N ASP A 698 -2.63 1.66 -9.96
CA ASP A 698 -1.74 1.43 -8.82
C ASP A 698 -1.61 2.65 -7.88
N PHE A 699 -2.72 3.35 -7.62
CA PHE A 699 -2.77 4.66 -6.94
C PHE A 699 -2.10 4.70 -5.54
N ASN A 700 -1.91 3.55 -4.88
CA ASN A 700 -1.25 3.43 -3.57
C ASN A 700 0.20 2.92 -3.62
N MET A 701 0.82 2.86 -4.80
CA MET A 701 2.24 2.53 -4.97
C MET A 701 3.23 3.62 -4.58
N PRO A 702 2.96 4.94 -4.72
CA PRO A 702 3.96 5.97 -4.42
C PRO A 702 4.54 5.83 -3.02
N ALA A 703 5.87 5.89 -2.91
CA ALA A 703 6.53 5.73 -1.63
C ALA A 703 6.14 6.85 -0.66
N LYS A 704 6.04 6.49 0.63
CA LYS A 704 5.94 7.47 1.70
C LYS A 704 7.30 8.11 1.92
N ASP A 705 7.30 9.42 2.13
CA ASP A 705 8.49 10.12 2.62
C ASP A 705 8.78 9.76 4.09
N SER A 706 9.87 10.30 4.64
CA SER A 706 10.26 10.09 6.05
C SER A 706 9.19 10.51 7.06
N SER A 707 8.29 11.42 6.68
CA SER A 707 7.16 11.88 7.49
C SER A 707 5.88 11.07 7.29
N GLY A 708 5.89 10.05 6.43
CA GLY A 708 4.73 9.20 6.15
C GLY A 708 3.77 9.75 5.09
N SER A 709 4.07 10.89 4.47
CA SER A 709 3.25 11.55 3.45
C SER A 709 3.59 11.05 2.04
N GLN A 710 2.66 11.22 1.09
CA GLN A 710 2.85 10.81 -0.32
C GLN A 710 2.69 12.04 -1.23
N PRO A 711 3.77 12.77 -1.56
CA PRO A 711 3.72 14.04 -2.29
C PRO A 711 2.89 14.04 -3.60
N PRO A 712 2.94 13.01 -4.47
CA PRO A 712 2.13 12.99 -5.67
C PRO A 712 0.63 12.96 -5.37
N LEU A 713 0.23 12.27 -4.30
CA LEU A 713 -1.16 12.15 -3.90
C LEU A 713 -1.65 13.41 -3.19
N GLU A 714 -0.77 14.09 -2.46
CA GLU A 714 -1.03 15.40 -1.85
C GLU A 714 -1.27 16.49 -2.90
N LEU A 715 -0.57 16.43 -4.05
CA LEU A 715 -0.86 17.27 -5.22
C LEU A 715 -2.27 17.03 -5.77
N ILE A 716 -2.65 15.75 -5.95
CA ILE A 716 -3.99 15.40 -6.43
C ILE A 716 -5.07 15.83 -5.45
N ARG A 717 -4.83 15.70 -4.13
CA ARG A 717 -5.73 16.20 -3.09
C ARG A 717 -5.92 17.71 -3.19
N GLN A 718 -4.84 18.47 -3.38
CA GLN A 718 -4.92 19.92 -3.56
C GLN A 718 -5.81 20.28 -4.77
N TRP A 719 -5.68 19.56 -5.89
CA TRP A 719 -6.54 19.78 -7.05
C TRP A 719 -8.00 19.39 -6.79
N LEU A 720 -8.27 18.27 -6.13
CA LEU A 720 -9.63 17.83 -5.81
C LEU A 720 -10.37 18.83 -4.92
N GLU A 721 -9.68 19.45 -3.95
CA GLU A 721 -10.29 20.40 -3.01
C GLU A 721 -10.39 21.82 -3.58
N TYR A 722 -9.35 22.31 -4.26
CA TYR A 722 -9.27 23.72 -4.68
C TYR A 722 -9.43 23.94 -6.19
N GLY A 723 -9.33 22.89 -7.01
CA GLY A 723 -9.39 22.97 -8.47
C GLY A 723 -8.17 23.60 -9.14
N PHE A 724 -7.07 23.76 -8.40
CA PHE A 724 -5.81 24.31 -8.91
C PHE A 724 -4.59 23.76 -8.18
N TRP A 725 -3.44 23.86 -8.85
CA TRP A 725 -2.12 23.76 -8.23
C TRP A 725 -1.24 24.93 -8.67
N TYR A 726 -0.02 25.03 -8.13
CA TYR A 726 0.92 26.10 -8.47
C TYR A 726 1.84 25.68 -9.62
N ASP A 727 2.15 26.62 -10.51
CA ASP A 727 3.26 26.51 -11.45
C ASP A 727 4.58 26.56 -10.67
N ARG A 728 5.40 25.53 -10.79
CA ARG A 728 6.65 25.38 -10.04
C ARG A 728 7.71 26.41 -10.43
N ALA A 729 7.68 26.92 -11.66
CA ALA A 729 8.65 27.89 -12.18
C ALA A 729 8.17 29.34 -12.04
N LYS A 730 6.89 29.61 -12.29
CA LYS A 730 6.30 30.96 -12.28
C LYS A 730 5.59 31.31 -10.97
N GLN A 731 5.43 30.35 -10.06
CA GLN A 731 4.68 30.45 -8.80
C GLN A 731 3.20 30.91 -8.95
N THR A 732 2.64 30.89 -10.16
CA THR A 732 1.25 31.29 -10.43
C THR A 732 0.27 30.13 -10.29
N ARG A 733 -0.99 30.42 -9.95
CA ARG A 733 -2.05 29.40 -9.87
C ARG A 733 -2.45 28.90 -11.27
N LYS A 734 -2.47 27.58 -11.47
CA LYS A 734 -3.00 26.89 -12.65
C LYS A 734 -4.31 26.19 -12.30
N LYS A 735 -5.43 26.74 -12.76
CA LYS A 735 -6.77 26.17 -12.56
C LYS A 735 -7.07 25.18 -13.67
N ILE A 736 -7.22 23.91 -13.33
CA ILE A 736 -7.53 22.86 -14.31
C ILE A 736 -9.02 22.55 -14.23
N LYS A 737 -9.72 22.86 -15.32
CA LYS A 737 -11.16 22.61 -15.47
C LYS A 737 -11.41 21.54 -16.51
N GLY A 738 -12.47 20.75 -16.31
CA GLY A 738 -12.88 19.72 -17.26
C GLY A 738 -12.14 18.39 -17.12
N MET A 739 -11.25 18.24 -16.13
CA MET A 739 -10.65 16.96 -15.75
C MET A 739 -11.53 16.25 -14.71
N GLN A 740 -11.72 14.95 -14.88
CA GLN A 740 -12.32 14.04 -13.92
C GLN A 740 -11.31 12.95 -13.57
N LEU A 741 -11.31 12.53 -12.31
CA LEU A 741 -10.37 11.53 -11.81
C LEU A 741 -11.08 10.19 -11.54
N PHE A 742 -10.45 9.13 -11.98
CA PHE A 742 -10.81 7.76 -11.70
C PHE A 742 -9.53 6.99 -11.34
N ALA A 743 -9.56 6.15 -10.30
CA ALA A 743 -8.36 5.48 -9.83
C ALA A 743 -8.60 4.00 -9.52
N ALA A 744 -7.54 3.20 -9.60
CA ALA A 744 -7.53 1.81 -9.15
C ALA A 744 -6.32 1.55 -8.25
N MET A 745 -6.48 0.69 -7.25
CA MET A 745 -5.38 0.29 -6.38
C MET A 745 -5.49 -1.14 -5.86
N GLY A 746 -4.34 -1.70 -5.50
CA GLY A 746 -4.26 -2.96 -4.79
C GLY A 746 -4.56 -2.81 -3.30
N ILE A 747 -4.89 -3.92 -2.64
CA ILE A 747 -5.04 -3.96 -1.18
C ILE A 747 -3.69 -3.58 -0.52
N PRO A 748 -3.69 -2.75 0.54
CA PRO A 748 -2.47 -2.41 1.27
C PRO A 748 -1.72 -3.65 1.77
N GLY A 749 -0.39 -3.65 1.64
CA GLY A 749 0.47 -4.81 1.94
C GLY A 749 1.40 -5.19 0.79
N GLY A 750 2.43 -6.01 1.07
CA GLY A 750 3.38 -6.49 0.06
C GLY A 750 4.17 -5.40 -0.69
N GLY A 751 4.33 -4.21 -0.10
CA GLY A 751 4.95 -3.04 -0.72
C GLY A 751 3.97 -1.90 -1.05
N ARG A 752 2.66 -2.17 -1.07
CA ARG A 752 1.60 -1.16 -1.28
C ARG A 752 1.27 -0.40 0.00
N MET A 753 1.10 0.90 -0.12
CA MET A 753 0.92 1.81 1.01
C MET A 753 -0.57 1.98 1.38
N ILE A 754 -0.82 2.39 2.62
CA ILE A 754 -2.15 2.85 3.07
C ILE A 754 -2.29 4.32 2.70
N LEU A 755 -3.37 4.66 1.97
CA LEU A 755 -3.71 6.03 1.59
C LEU A 755 -4.18 6.86 2.80
N SER A 756 -3.92 8.17 2.77
CA SER A 756 -4.46 9.09 3.79
C SER A 756 -5.99 9.14 3.76
N GLN A 757 -6.63 9.19 4.94
CA GLN A 757 -8.09 9.26 5.02
C GLN A 757 -8.64 10.55 4.40
N ARG A 758 -7.86 11.64 4.47
CA ARG A 758 -8.19 12.92 3.81
C ARG A 758 -8.34 12.77 2.30
N LEU A 759 -7.44 12.05 1.64
CA LEU A 759 -7.55 11.78 0.21
C LEU A 759 -8.72 10.85 -0.09
N GLN A 760 -8.84 9.76 0.69
CA GLN A 760 -9.91 8.77 0.51
C GLN A 760 -11.32 9.37 0.64
N ALA A 761 -11.50 10.44 1.43
CA ALA A 761 -12.77 11.13 1.62
C ALA A 761 -13.35 11.75 0.33
N HIS A 762 -12.54 11.93 -0.72
CA HIS A 762 -12.99 12.47 -2.00
C HIS A 762 -13.56 11.40 -2.94
N PHE A 763 -13.24 10.12 -2.73
CA PHE A 763 -13.56 9.03 -3.64
C PHE A 763 -14.75 8.21 -3.18
N HIS A 764 -15.59 7.80 -4.14
CA HIS A 764 -16.49 6.66 -3.96
C HIS A 764 -15.71 5.37 -4.15
N GLN A 765 -15.59 4.56 -3.09
CA GLN A 765 -14.80 3.33 -3.13
C GLN A 765 -15.65 2.13 -3.55
N ILE A 766 -15.15 1.37 -4.53
CA ILE A 766 -15.79 0.15 -5.01
C ILE A 766 -14.79 -0.99 -4.87
N VAL A 767 -15.12 -1.97 -4.02
CA VAL A 767 -14.30 -3.17 -3.86
C VAL A 767 -14.65 -4.19 -4.95
N VAL A 768 -13.62 -4.53 -5.73
CA VAL A 768 -13.63 -5.57 -6.75
C VAL A 768 -13.11 -6.86 -6.12
N THR A 769 -14.00 -7.84 -5.99
CA THR A 769 -13.68 -9.18 -5.46
C THR A 769 -13.01 -10.04 -6.52
N PHE A 770 -12.46 -11.18 -6.11
CA PHE A 770 -11.93 -12.13 -7.06
C PHE A 770 -13.10 -12.74 -7.87
N PRO A 771 -12.95 -12.93 -9.20
CA PRO A 771 -13.98 -13.54 -10.00
C PRO A 771 -14.33 -14.94 -9.48
N THR A 772 -15.63 -15.24 -9.41
CA THR A 772 -16.09 -16.58 -9.04
C THR A 772 -15.66 -17.62 -10.07
N GLU A 773 -15.61 -18.89 -9.66
CA GLU A 773 -15.26 -20.00 -10.56
C GLU A 773 -16.17 -20.06 -11.80
N ALA A 774 -17.47 -19.77 -11.63
CA ALA A 774 -18.43 -19.67 -12.73
C ALA A 774 -18.04 -18.56 -13.73
N ASN A 775 -17.56 -17.41 -13.24
CA ASN A 775 -17.07 -16.32 -14.09
C ASN A 775 -15.78 -16.71 -14.81
N LEU A 776 -14.84 -17.40 -14.15
CA LEU A 776 -13.62 -17.91 -14.79
C LEU A 776 -13.94 -18.93 -15.89
N LYS A 777 -14.84 -19.87 -15.62
CA LYS A 777 -15.31 -20.86 -16.59
C LYS A 777 -15.98 -20.19 -17.80
N ARG A 778 -16.77 -19.14 -17.58
CA ARG A 778 -17.34 -18.34 -18.68
C ARG A 778 -16.26 -17.65 -19.51
N ILE A 779 -15.30 -16.99 -18.88
CA ILE A 779 -14.22 -16.27 -19.58
C ILE A 779 -13.41 -17.21 -20.46
N TYR A 780 -12.81 -18.25 -19.88
CA TYR A 780 -11.89 -19.12 -20.61
C TYR A 780 -12.61 -20.19 -21.43
N GLY A 781 -13.73 -20.70 -20.93
CA GLY A 781 -14.55 -21.69 -21.61
C GLY A 781 -15.14 -21.17 -22.92
N THR A 782 -15.63 -19.93 -22.96
CA THR A 782 -16.11 -19.32 -24.22
C THR A 782 -14.97 -19.17 -25.25
N MET A 783 -13.77 -18.75 -24.81
CA MET A 783 -12.62 -18.58 -25.68
C MET A 783 -12.18 -19.89 -26.33
N ILE A 784 -11.98 -20.93 -25.52
CA ILE A 784 -11.49 -22.23 -26.00
C ILE A 784 -12.57 -22.97 -26.78
N THR A 785 -13.83 -22.93 -26.34
CA THR A 785 -14.95 -23.56 -27.07
C THR A 785 -15.08 -23.00 -28.47
N GLN A 786 -14.97 -21.68 -28.64
CA GLN A 786 -15.00 -21.06 -29.97
C GLN A 786 -13.83 -21.53 -30.84
N LYS A 787 -12.60 -21.62 -30.29
CA LYS A 787 -11.42 -22.08 -31.03
C LYS A 787 -11.53 -23.54 -31.46
N LEU A 788 -12.02 -24.41 -30.58
CA LEU A 788 -12.10 -25.85 -30.83
C LEU A 788 -13.27 -26.24 -31.75
N GLN A 789 -14.16 -25.30 -32.14
CA GLN A 789 -15.24 -25.57 -33.10
C GLN A 789 -14.75 -26.06 -34.47
N GLU A 790 -13.53 -25.71 -34.87
CA GLU A 790 -12.93 -26.06 -36.18
C GLU A 790 -12.21 -27.43 -36.18
N PHE A 791 -11.97 -28.01 -34.99
CA PHE A 791 -11.20 -29.24 -34.78
C PHE A 791 -12.12 -30.48 -34.83
N GLN A 792 -11.53 -31.69 -34.81
CA GLN A 792 -12.29 -32.94 -34.75
C GLN A 792 -13.13 -33.05 -33.46
N ASP A 793 -14.21 -33.84 -33.51
CA ASP A 793 -15.17 -33.99 -32.40
C ASP A 793 -14.51 -34.46 -31.09
N GLU A 794 -13.48 -35.30 -31.19
CA GLU A 794 -12.68 -35.74 -30.03
C GLU A 794 -12.05 -34.54 -29.30
N VAL A 795 -11.40 -33.62 -30.02
CA VAL A 795 -10.77 -32.42 -29.44
C VAL A 795 -11.82 -31.40 -29.03
N LYS A 796 -12.88 -31.23 -29.82
CA LYS A 796 -13.97 -30.30 -29.56
C LYS A 796 -14.69 -30.57 -28.24
N SER A 797 -14.90 -31.84 -27.91
CA SER A 797 -15.52 -32.29 -26.64
C SER A 797 -14.68 -31.99 -25.40
N MET A 798 -13.38 -31.69 -25.55
CA MET A 798 -12.47 -31.44 -24.43
C MET A 798 -12.52 -30.03 -23.87
N ALA A 799 -13.20 -29.09 -24.53
CA ALA A 799 -13.22 -27.67 -24.17
C ALA A 799 -13.56 -27.43 -22.70
N ASP A 800 -14.62 -28.07 -22.20
CA ASP A 800 -15.08 -27.91 -20.81
C ASP A 800 -14.09 -28.52 -19.81
N ASN A 801 -13.57 -29.73 -20.09
CA ASN A 801 -12.59 -30.40 -19.21
C ASN A 801 -11.25 -29.65 -19.18
N LEU A 802 -10.76 -29.14 -20.32
CA LEU A 802 -9.56 -28.29 -20.38
C LEU A 802 -9.73 -27.01 -19.57
N THR A 803 -10.92 -26.42 -19.63
CA THR A 803 -11.24 -25.22 -18.86
C THR A 803 -11.20 -25.51 -17.37
N GLN A 804 -11.92 -26.53 -16.92
CA GLN A 804 -11.98 -26.89 -15.51
C GLN A 804 -10.62 -27.34 -14.96
N ALA A 805 -9.91 -28.21 -15.68
CA ALA A 805 -8.58 -28.66 -15.29
C ALA A 805 -7.58 -27.50 -15.14
N SER A 806 -7.66 -26.48 -16.02
CA SER A 806 -6.79 -25.30 -15.93
C SER A 806 -7.10 -24.42 -14.73
N ILE A 807 -8.39 -24.26 -14.39
CA ILE A 807 -8.85 -23.46 -13.23
C ILE A 807 -8.45 -24.15 -11.93
N ASP A 808 -8.70 -25.45 -11.81
CA ASP A 808 -8.37 -26.23 -10.62
C ASP A 808 -6.86 -26.31 -10.41
N LEU A 809 -6.09 -26.54 -11.48
CA LEU A 809 -4.63 -26.51 -11.43
C LEU A 809 -4.12 -25.15 -10.96
N TYR A 810 -4.68 -24.05 -11.45
CA TYR A 810 -4.34 -22.70 -11.00
C TYR A 810 -4.64 -22.50 -9.51
N HIS A 811 -5.82 -22.91 -9.03
CA HIS A 811 -6.15 -22.83 -7.60
C HIS A 811 -5.21 -23.68 -6.73
N ALA A 812 -4.87 -24.89 -7.17
CA ALA A 812 -3.91 -25.74 -6.47
C ALA A 812 -2.52 -25.09 -6.37
N ILE A 813 -2.04 -24.47 -7.47
CA ILE A 813 -0.76 -23.76 -7.52
C ILE A 813 -0.77 -22.55 -6.58
N VAL A 814 -1.80 -21.71 -6.61
CA VAL A 814 -1.91 -20.52 -5.75
C VAL A 814 -1.89 -20.91 -4.27
N ASN A 815 -2.57 -22.00 -3.91
CA ASN A 815 -2.62 -22.47 -2.53
C ASN A 815 -1.31 -23.14 -2.08
N LYS A 816 -0.60 -23.81 -2.98
CA LYS A 816 0.62 -24.56 -2.66
C LYS A 816 1.88 -23.68 -2.67
N PHE A 817 2.01 -22.79 -3.64
CA PHE A 817 3.21 -21.98 -3.88
C PHE A 817 3.01 -20.55 -3.42
N LEU A 818 3.13 -20.33 -2.11
CA LEU A 818 2.97 -19.00 -1.50
C LEU A 818 4.26 -18.15 -1.61
N PRO A 819 4.13 -16.82 -1.76
CA PRO A 819 5.29 -15.92 -1.82
C PRO A 819 6.00 -15.86 -0.45
N THR A 820 7.29 -16.17 -0.43
CA THR A 820 8.16 -16.03 0.75
C THR A 820 9.23 -14.96 0.50
N PRO A 821 9.95 -14.45 1.52
CA PRO A 821 11.04 -13.49 1.31
C PRO A 821 12.14 -13.97 0.36
N THR A 822 12.36 -15.27 0.23
CA THR A 822 13.30 -15.87 -0.74
C THR A 822 12.65 -16.09 -2.11
N LYS A 823 11.34 -16.34 -2.16
CA LYS A 823 10.56 -16.65 -3.37
C LYS A 823 9.47 -15.59 -3.64
N ILE A 824 9.84 -14.32 -3.59
CA ILE A 824 8.88 -13.19 -3.69
C ILE A 824 8.16 -13.12 -5.04
N HIS A 825 8.71 -13.75 -6.08
CA HIS A 825 8.17 -13.77 -7.43
C HIS A 825 7.12 -14.87 -7.62
N TYR A 826 6.85 -15.71 -6.61
CA TYR A 826 5.76 -16.69 -6.60
C TYR A 826 4.40 -15.99 -6.38
N LEU A 827 4.11 -15.02 -7.24
CA LEU A 827 2.86 -14.28 -7.27
C LEU A 827 2.10 -14.73 -8.52
N PHE A 828 1.15 -15.64 -8.31
CA PHE A 828 0.30 -16.15 -9.37
C PHE A 828 -1.01 -15.36 -9.41
N ASN A 829 -1.44 -14.95 -10.61
CA ASN A 829 -2.67 -14.20 -10.80
C ASN A 829 -3.41 -14.61 -12.08
N LEU A 830 -4.59 -14.03 -12.34
CA LEU A 830 -5.40 -14.39 -13.52
C LEU A 830 -4.71 -14.15 -14.87
N ARG A 831 -3.64 -13.35 -14.94
CA ARG A 831 -2.85 -13.20 -16.18
C ARG A 831 -2.07 -14.47 -16.49
N ASP A 832 -1.69 -15.26 -15.49
CA ASP A 832 -0.94 -16.50 -15.68
C ASP A 832 -1.81 -17.57 -16.36
N ILE A 833 -3.00 -17.82 -15.83
CA ILE A 833 -3.96 -18.71 -16.51
C ILE A 833 -4.35 -18.16 -17.89
N SER A 834 -4.47 -16.83 -18.05
CA SER A 834 -4.70 -16.22 -19.37
C SER A 834 -3.58 -16.55 -20.38
N LYS A 835 -2.31 -16.61 -19.95
CA LYS A 835 -1.18 -17.00 -20.82
C LYS A 835 -1.26 -18.45 -21.29
N ILE A 836 -1.84 -19.36 -20.48
CA ILE A 836 -2.08 -20.75 -20.90
C ILE A 836 -3.09 -20.76 -22.03
N PHE A 837 -4.24 -20.10 -21.87
CA PHE A 837 -5.24 -20.02 -22.93
C PHE A 837 -4.72 -19.28 -24.17
N GLN A 838 -3.90 -18.24 -24.00
CA GLN A 838 -3.22 -17.58 -25.12
C GLN A 838 -2.36 -18.56 -25.92
N GLY A 839 -1.64 -19.47 -25.26
CA GLY A 839 -0.89 -20.55 -25.89
C GLY A 839 -1.78 -21.58 -26.58
N LEU A 840 -2.84 -22.04 -25.91
CA LEU A 840 -3.82 -22.99 -26.46
C LEU A 840 -4.49 -22.45 -27.74
N LEU A 841 -4.78 -21.15 -27.80
CA LEU A 841 -5.40 -20.51 -28.96
C LEU A 841 -4.49 -20.48 -30.20
N ARG A 842 -3.17 -20.71 -30.04
CA ARG A 842 -2.22 -20.87 -31.15
C ARG A 842 -2.32 -22.23 -31.83
N ALA A 843 -3.05 -23.18 -31.26
CA ALA A 843 -3.25 -24.49 -31.87
C ALA A 843 -3.86 -24.35 -33.27
N THR A 844 -3.36 -25.15 -34.20
CA THR A 844 -3.90 -25.23 -35.57
C THR A 844 -4.26 -26.68 -35.87
N LYS A 845 -5.37 -26.87 -36.60
CA LYS A 845 -5.85 -28.20 -36.99
C LYS A 845 -4.82 -29.01 -37.76
N LYS A 846 -3.91 -28.36 -38.50
CA LYS A 846 -2.87 -29.04 -39.29
C LYS A 846 -1.87 -29.83 -38.45
N TYR A 847 -1.55 -29.35 -37.25
CA TYR A 847 -0.49 -29.91 -36.40
C TYR A 847 -1.00 -30.49 -35.06
N ILE A 848 -2.16 -30.03 -34.57
CA ILE A 848 -2.69 -30.37 -33.25
C ILE A 848 -4.16 -30.81 -33.36
N ASP A 849 -4.41 -31.96 -33.99
CA ASP A 849 -5.78 -32.45 -34.27
C ASP A 849 -6.21 -33.66 -33.41
N THR A 850 -5.34 -34.17 -32.53
CA THR A 850 -5.64 -35.34 -31.67
C THR A 850 -5.73 -34.95 -30.20
N ARG A 851 -6.50 -35.73 -29.42
CA ARG A 851 -6.59 -35.59 -27.95
C ARG A 851 -5.21 -35.52 -27.29
N ASN A 852 -4.31 -36.44 -27.64
CA ASN A 852 -2.97 -36.49 -27.04
C ASN A 852 -2.12 -35.26 -27.41
N SER A 853 -2.17 -34.82 -28.67
CA SER A 853 -1.45 -33.61 -29.10
C SER A 853 -1.93 -32.35 -28.38
N MET A 854 -3.25 -32.22 -28.14
CA MET A 854 -3.83 -31.09 -27.41
C MET A 854 -3.46 -31.13 -25.93
N LEU A 855 -3.45 -32.31 -25.29
CA LEU A 855 -3.01 -32.45 -23.90
C LEU A 855 -1.53 -32.16 -23.73
N ARG A 856 -0.68 -32.57 -24.68
CA ARG A 856 0.75 -32.24 -24.68
C ARG A 856 0.98 -30.73 -24.82
N LEU A 857 0.18 -30.04 -25.64
CA LEU A 857 0.18 -28.58 -25.71
C LEU A 857 -0.24 -27.94 -24.38
N TRP A 858 -1.31 -28.43 -23.75
CA TRP A 858 -1.75 -27.94 -22.44
C TRP A 858 -0.67 -28.10 -21.36
N ILE A 859 0.00 -29.26 -21.31
CA ILE A 859 1.13 -29.52 -20.42
C ILE A 859 2.27 -28.53 -20.73
N HIS A 860 2.63 -28.37 -22.01
CA HIS A 860 3.68 -27.43 -22.41
C HIS A 860 3.40 -26.02 -21.91
N GLU A 861 2.20 -25.49 -22.16
CA GLU A 861 1.83 -24.14 -21.76
C GLU A 861 1.79 -23.97 -20.24
N GLY A 862 1.34 -24.99 -19.50
CA GLY A 862 1.43 -25.02 -18.04
C GLY A 862 2.88 -24.92 -17.54
N LEU A 863 3.79 -25.69 -18.14
CA LEU A 863 5.22 -25.66 -17.79
C LEU A 863 5.83 -24.27 -18.06
N ARG A 864 5.53 -23.66 -19.21
CA ARG A 864 6.09 -22.34 -19.57
C ARG A 864 5.60 -21.20 -18.69
N VAL A 865 4.40 -21.32 -18.12
CA VAL A 865 3.80 -20.27 -17.30
C VAL A 865 4.16 -20.43 -15.82
N PHE A 866 4.08 -21.65 -15.29
CA PHE A 866 4.22 -21.93 -13.86
C PHE A 866 5.56 -22.57 -13.52
N TYR A 867 5.95 -23.66 -14.20
CA TYR A 867 7.14 -24.44 -13.86
C TYR A 867 8.43 -23.64 -14.01
N ASP A 868 8.57 -22.89 -15.10
CA ASP A 868 9.76 -22.07 -15.40
C ASP A 868 9.98 -20.95 -14.36
N ARG A 869 8.94 -20.58 -13.59
CA ARG A 869 9.03 -19.60 -12.49
C ARG A 869 9.60 -20.20 -11.20
N LEU A 870 9.59 -21.52 -11.06
CA LEU A 870 9.96 -22.21 -9.82
C LEU A 870 11.49 -22.30 -9.66
N VAL A 871 11.94 -22.01 -8.44
CA VAL A 871 13.36 -21.96 -8.03
C VAL A 871 13.90 -23.37 -7.77
N ASP A 872 13.24 -24.12 -6.89
CA ASP A 872 13.76 -25.38 -6.35
C ASP A 872 13.21 -26.60 -7.09
N GLU A 873 14.00 -27.66 -7.18
CA GLU A 873 13.59 -28.94 -7.78
C GLU A 873 12.41 -29.59 -7.05
N LYS A 874 12.32 -29.41 -5.72
CA LYS A 874 11.19 -29.90 -4.92
C LYS A 874 9.86 -29.27 -5.35
N ASP A 875 9.88 -27.96 -5.60
CA ASP A 875 8.70 -27.23 -6.06
C ASP A 875 8.31 -27.69 -7.47
N ARG A 876 9.31 -27.87 -8.35
CA ARG A 876 9.15 -28.37 -9.72
C ARG A 876 8.56 -29.78 -9.76
N ALA A 877 9.03 -30.68 -8.90
CA ALA A 877 8.47 -32.03 -8.76
C ALA A 877 7.01 -31.98 -8.28
N THR A 878 6.74 -31.18 -7.25
CA THR A 878 5.38 -30.98 -6.72
C THR A 878 4.42 -30.45 -7.81
N TYR A 879 4.89 -29.56 -8.68
CA TYR A 879 4.09 -29.08 -9.81
C TYR A 879 3.74 -30.21 -10.79
N LEU A 880 4.70 -31.07 -11.14
CA LEU A 880 4.45 -32.20 -12.04
C LEU A 880 3.46 -33.20 -11.44
N ASP A 881 3.47 -33.40 -10.13
CA ASP A 881 2.48 -34.23 -9.43
C ASP A 881 1.07 -33.64 -9.58
N LEU A 882 0.90 -32.32 -9.39
CA LEU A 882 -0.39 -31.64 -9.59
C LEU A 882 -0.91 -31.73 -11.03
N VAL A 883 0.00 -31.66 -12.03
CA VAL A 883 -0.36 -31.87 -13.44
C VAL A 883 -0.79 -33.33 -13.66
N GLY A 884 -0.09 -34.29 -13.07
CA GLY A 884 -0.45 -35.71 -13.09
C GLY A 884 -1.83 -35.99 -12.50
N GLU A 885 -2.14 -35.41 -11.34
CA GLU A 885 -3.45 -35.50 -10.69
C GLU A 885 -4.56 -34.90 -11.55
N SER A 886 -4.30 -33.76 -12.19
CA SER A 886 -5.26 -33.11 -13.10
C SER A 886 -5.53 -33.95 -14.35
N LEU A 887 -4.48 -34.54 -14.94
CA LEU A 887 -4.60 -35.44 -16.10
C LEU A 887 -5.40 -36.70 -15.77
N ALA A 888 -5.16 -37.28 -14.59
CA ALA A 888 -5.88 -38.46 -14.13
C ALA A 888 -7.36 -38.14 -13.89
N SER A 889 -7.66 -37.03 -13.22
CA SER A 889 -9.02 -36.66 -12.81
C SER A 889 -9.92 -36.24 -13.99
N TYR A 890 -9.38 -35.52 -14.97
CA TYR A 890 -10.18 -34.91 -16.04
C TYR A 890 -10.09 -35.63 -17.39
N PHE A 891 -9.03 -36.41 -17.61
CA PHE A 891 -8.73 -36.96 -18.93
C PHE A 891 -8.43 -38.46 -18.94
N ASP A 892 -8.42 -39.14 -17.78
CA ASP A 892 -8.03 -40.55 -17.64
C ASP A 892 -6.67 -40.86 -18.29
N GLN A 893 -5.75 -39.91 -18.20
CA GLN A 893 -4.39 -40.02 -18.75
C GLN A 893 -3.36 -39.83 -17.65
N THR A 894 -2.18 -40.40 -17.86
CA THR A 894 -1.03 -40.17 -16.96
C THR A 894 -0.01 -39.30 -17.67
N TYR A 895 0.74 -38.51 -16.88
CA TYR A 895 1.84 -37.71 -17.41
C TYR A 895 2.84 -38.58 -18.19
N HIS A 896 3.19 -39.76 -17.67
CA HIS A 896 4.10 -40.70 -18.33
C HIS A 896 3.53 -41.32 -19.61
N GLY A 897 2.20 -41.49 -19.71
CA GLY A 897 1.56 -41.98 -20.93
C GLY A 897 1.60 -40.96 -22.07
N LEU A 898 1.50 -39.66 -21.77
CA LEU A 898 1.56 -38.59 -22.77
C LEU A 898 3.00 -38.15 -23.09
N CYS A 899 3.90 -38.29 -22.12
CA CYS A 899 5.30 -37.88 -22.20
C CYS A 899 6.22 -39.08 -21.88
N PRO A 900 6.38 -40.04 -22.83
CA PRO A 900 7.29 -41.16 -22.66
C PRO A 900 8.73 -40.65 -22.45
N SER A 901 9.51 -41.35 -21.63
CA SER A 901 10.86 -40.94 -21.19
C SER A 901 10.92 -39.74 -20.23
N LYS A 902 9.78 -39.35 -19.63
CA LYS A 902 9.66 -38.16 -18.73
C LYS A 902 10.07 -36.84 -19.37
N GLN A 903 10.18 -36.80 -20.70
CA GLN A 903 10.61 -35.61 -21.40
C GLN A 903 9.45 -34.63 -21.55
N SER A 904 9.67 -33.38 -21.12
CA SER A 904 8.67 -32.32 -21.27
C SER A 904 8.43 -32.00 -22.75
N PRO A 905 7.17 -31.80 -23.19
CA PRO A 905 6.87 -31.44 -24.57
C PRO A 905 7.46 -30.07 -24.90
N ILE A 906 7.95 -29.91 -26.13
CA ILE A 906 8.56 -28.66 -26.62
C ILE A 906 7.79 -28.24 -27.87
N PHE A 907 7.17 -27.07 -27.82
CA PHE A 907 6.49 -26.50 -28.98
C PHE A 907 7.28 -25.33 -29.54
N VAL A 908 7.44 -25.31 -30.86
CA VAL A 908 8.13 -24.24 -31.61
C VAL A 908 7.32 -23.85 -32.85
N ASP A 909 7.56 -22.65 -33.36
CA ASP A 909 6.89 -22.11 -34.55
C ASP A 909 7.87 -21.91 -35.73
N PHE A 910 9.15 -21.63 -35.48
CA PHE A 910 10.15 -21.27 -36.49
C PHE A 910 10.72 -22.44 -37.32
N MET A 911 10.43 -23.70 -36.97
CA MET A 911 10.94 -24.87 -37.72
C MET A 911 10.11 -25.20 -38.97
N ASN A 912 8.93 -24.58 -39.10
CA ASN A 912 7.99 -24.82 -40.19
C ASN A 912 7.94 -23.63 -41.15
N PRO A 913 7.74 -23.86 -42.46
CA PRO A 913 7.61 -22.78 -43.45
C PRO A 913 6.43 -21.83 -43.17
N ASP A 914 5.37 -22.36 -42.54
CA ASP A 914 4.15 -21.62 -42.23
C ASP A 914 4.19 -20.95 -40.84
N ASN A 915 5.34 -20.96 -40.15
CA ASN A 915 5.52 -20.46 -38.78
C ASN A 915 4.45 -20.96 -37.78
N SER A 916 3.99 -22.20 -37.97
CA SER A 916 2.91 -22.81 -37.20
C SER A 916 3.44 -23.54 -35.98
N TYR A 917 2.74 -23.38 -34.85
CA TYR A 917 3.12 -23.97 -33.57
C TYR A 917 2.99 -25.50 -33.59
N GLU A 918 4.11 -26.21 -33.51
CA GLU A 918 4.20 -27.68 -33.60
C GLU A 918 4.91 -28.31 -32.40
N ASP A 919 4.57 -29.54 -32.08
CA ASP A 919 5.25 -30.37 -31.08
C ASP A 919 6.52 -31.00 -31.68
N VAL A 920 7.68 -30.67 -31.12
CA VAL A 920 8.97 -31.19 -31.56
C VAL A 920 9.21 -32.55 -30.93
N THR A 921 8.94 -33.61 -31.69
CA THR A 921 9.23 -34.99 -31.27
C THR A 921 10.67 -35.41 -31.56
N ASP A 922 11.31 -34.83 -32.58
CA ASP A 922 12.70 -35.10 -32.96
C ASP A 922 13.63 -33.96 -32.52
N LEU A 923 14.38 -34.21 -31.45
CA LEU A 923 15.29 -33.23 -30.84
C LEU A 923 16.59 -33.05 -31.62
N ASP A 924 17.02 -34.05 -32.39
CA ASP A 924 18.22 -33.93 -33.21
C ASP A 924 17.99 -32.97 -34.36
N ARG A 925 16.77 -32.94 -34.90
CA ARG A 925 16.35 -31.94 -35.87
C ARG A 925 16.44 -30.52 -35.28
N LEU A 926 15.92 -30.31 -34.08
CA LEU A 926 16.01 -29.02 -33.37
C LEU A 926 17.46 -28.63 -33.10
N ARG A 927 18.28 -29.56 -32.61
CA ARG A 927 19.71 -29.33 -32.33
C ARG A 927 20.48 -28.89 -33.56
N LYS A 928 20.32 -29.62 -34.68
CA LYS A 928 21.00 -29.28 -35.95
C LYS A 928 20.60 -27.89 -36.44
N PHE A 929 19.31 -27.57 -36.37
CA PHE A 929 18.79 -26.25 -36.72
C PHE A 929 19.43 -25.15 -35.87
N MET A 930 19.44 -25.31 -34.54
CA MET A 930 19.99 -24.30 -33.63
C MET A 930 21.51 -24.16 -33.75
N ALA A 931 22.24 -25.26 -33.96
CA ALA A 931 23.68 -25.24 -34.20
C ALA A 931 24.05 -24.49 -35.48
N GLN A 932 23.30 -24.74 -36.55
CA GLN A 932 23.45 -24.06 -37.82
C GLN A 932 23.14 -22.57 -37.69
N THR A 933 22.03 -22.22 -37.02
CA THR A 933 21.63 -20.83 -36.77
C THR A 933 22.67 -20.07 -35.93
N LEU A 934 23.25 -20.70 -34.91
CA LEU A 934 24.31 -20.11 -34.09
C LEU A 934 25.57 -19.82 -34.92
N LYS A 935 25.92 -20.74 -35.82
CA LYS A 935 27.04 -20.54 -36.74
C LYS A 935 26.78 -19.35 -37.68
N GLU A 936 25.59 -19.28 -38.27
CA GLU A 936 25.16 -18.17 -39.14
C GLU A 936 25.16 -16.83 -38.39
N TYR A 937 24.69 -16.80 -37.15
CA TYR A 937 24.73 -15.62 -36.29
C TYR A 937 26.18 -15.15 -36.05
N ASN A 938 27.10 -16.06 -35.77
CA ASN A 938 28.52 -15.72 -35.53
C ASN A 938 29.26 -15.30 -36.80
N GLU A 939 28.85 -15.78 -37.97
CA GLU A 939 29.39 -15.39 -39.28
C GLU A 939 28.81 -14.06 -39.79
N SER A 940 27.71 -13.59 -39.19
CA SER A 940 27.03 -12.36 -39.60
C SER A 940 27.82 -11.10 -39.18
N PRO A 941 28.10 -10.17 -40.12
CA PRO A 941 28.90 -8.98 -39.83
C PRO A 941 28.18 -8.01 -38.88
N GLY A 942 28.90 -7.53 -37.86
CA GLY A 942 28.38 -6.59 -36.87
C GLY A 942 27.71 -7.24 -35.65
N MET A 943 27.60 -8.57 -35.61
CA MET A 943 27.11 -9.29 -34.44
C MET A 943 28.24 -9.59 -33.44
N VAL A 944 27.91 -9.53 -32.15
CA VAL A 944 28.86 -9.94 -31.10
C VAL A 944 28.97 -11.45 -31.12
N HIS A 945 30.18 -11.97 -31.36
CA HIS A 945 30.44 -13.41 -31.40
C HIS A 945 30.02 -14.08 -30.09
N VAL A 946 29.18 -15.11 -30.19
CA VAL A 946 28.65 -15.89 -29.07
C VAL A 946 29.22 -17.31 -29.13
N ASP A 947 30.13 -17.63 -28.21
CA ASP A 947 30.61 -19.01 -28.05
C ASP A 947 29.80 -19.71 -26.95
N LEU A 948 28.72 -20.38 -27.36
CA LEU A 948 27.95 -21.25 -26.50
C LEU A 948 28.52 -22.66 -26.57
N VAL A 949 28.99 -23.19 -25.45
CA VAL A 949 29.43 -24.58 -25.33
C VAL A 949 28.21 -25.48 -25.41
N MET A 950 28.18 -26.40 -26.39
CA MET A 950 27.13 -27.42 -26.49
C MET A 950 27.47 -28.57 -25.54
N PHE A 951 26.59 -28.84 -24.57
CA PHE A 951 26.75 -29.91 -23.59
C PHE A 951 26.24 -31.25 -24.10
N ARG A 952 27.02 -32.32 -23.89
CA ARG A 952 26.79 -33.68 -24.37
C ARG A 952 25.84 -34.52 -23.54
N ASP A 953 25.80 -34.29 -22.22
CA ASP A 953 25.06 -35.12 -21.27
C ASP A 953 24.41 -34.37 -20.08
N ALA A 954 24.45 -33.03 -20.01
CA ALA A 954 23.99 -32.28 -18.83
C ALA A 954 22.45 -32.04 -18.74
N ILE A 955 21.62 -33.05 -19.05
CA ILE A 955 20.15 -32.88 -19.20
C ILE A 955 19.33 -33.87 -18.41
N GLU A 956 19.86 -35.05 -18.15
CA GLU A 956 19.06 -36.03 -17.45
C GLU A 956 18.91 -35.73 -15.96
N HIS A 957 19.75 -34.89 -15.36
CA HIS A 957 19.69 -34.65 -13.92
C HIS A 957 18.59 -33.69 -13.44
N ILE A 958 17.84 -33.03 -14.35
CA ILE A 958 16.63 -32.27 -13.96
C ILE A 958 15.38 -33.17 -13.80
N ILE A 959 15.43 -34.47 -14.21
CA ILE A 959 14.31 -35.43 -14.01
C ILE A 959 14.75 -36.86 -13.59
N ARG A 960 16.01 -37.12 -13.21
CA ARG A 960 16.47 -38.51 -12.94
C ARG A 960 17.07 -38.71 -11.54
N LEU A 961 16.23 -39.10 -10.58
CA LEU A 961 16.60 -40.05 -9.52
C LEU A 961 15.52 -41.14 -9.41
N GLU A 962 15.69 -42.19 -10.22
CA GLU A 962 15.78 -43.60 -9.81
C GLU A 962 15.47 -44.56 -10.97
N PHE A 963 16.35 -45.57 -11.09
CA PHE A 963 16.37 -46.78 -11.95
C PHE A 963 16.95 -46.74 -13.39
N ASN A 964 18.03 -47.53 -13.52
CA ASN A 964 18.78 -48.04 -14.66
C ASN A 964 18.09 -48.01 -16.05
N ASN A 965 18.81 -47.47 -17.04
CA ASN A 965 19.31 -48.25 -18.19
C ASN A 965 20.12 -47.36 -19.15
N ASN A 966 21.14 -47.98 -19.74
CA ASN A 966 22.10 -47.44 -20.72
C ASN A 966 21.42 -47.05 -22.05
N THR A 967 21.50 -45.78 -22.45
CA THR A 967 21.40 -45.33 -23.86
C THR A 967 22.19 -44.03 -24.03
N ASN A 968 23.02 -43.97 -25.07
CA ASN A 968 24.12 -43.01 -25.31
C ASN A 968 23.73 -41.77 -26.15
N ASP A 969 22.75 -40.95 -25.78
CA ASP A 969 22.43 -39.71 -26.52
C ASP A 969 21.80 -38.69 -25.57
N ASN A 970 22.26 -37.41 -25.45
CA ASN A 970 21.44 -36.22 -25.02
C ASN A 970 22.14 -34.81 -24.97
N ASN A 971 22.16 -34.00 -26.07
CA ASN A 971 22.65 -32.57 -26.12
C ASN A 971 21.56 -31.47 -26.38
N ILE A 972 20.73 -31.10 -25.41
CA ILE A 972 19.43 -30.39 -25.63
C ILE A 972 19.06 -29.17 -24.69
N THR A 973 19.70 -28.86 -23.55
CA THR A 973 19.15 -27.98 -22.48
C THR A 973 19.30 -26.51 -22.77
N LEU A 974 20.45 -26.11 -23.33
CA LEU A 974 20.67 -24.72 -23.75
C LEU A 974 19.73 -24.31 -24.88
N PHE A 975 19.41 -25.22 -25.80
CA PHE A 975 18.49 -24.97 -26.89
C PHE A 975 17.04 -24.89 -26.43
N GLN A 976 16.66 -25.66 -25.41
CA GLN A 976 15.35 -25.50 -24.77
C GLN A 976 15.16 -24.10 -24.20
N LEU A 977 16.17 -23.53 -23.52
CA LEU A 977 16.10 -22.16 -22.99
C LEU A 977 15.91 -21.12 -24.11
N ALA A 978 16.64 -21.24 -25.23
CA ALA A 978 16.44 -20.37 -26.38
C ALA A 978 15.02 -20.48 -26.96
N CYS A 979 14.46 -21.69 -27.03
CA CYS A 979 13.07 -21.90 -27.48
C CYS A 979 12.06 -21.23 -26.53
N LYS A 980 12.31 -21.20 -25.22
CA LYS A 980 11.46 -20.47 -24.26
C LYS A 980 11.42 -18.98 -24.58
N VAL A 981 12.58 -18.38 -24.84
CA VAL A 981 12.68 -16.95 -25.16
C VAL A 981 11.95 -16.66 -26.48
N VAL A 982 12.21 -17.45 -27.53
CA VAL A 982 11.53 -17.33 -28.83
C VAL A 982 10.01 -17.40 -28.68
N ARG A 983 9.49 -18.37 -27.93
CA ARG A 983 8.04 -18.53 -27.66
C ARG A 983 7.42 -17.30 -27.02
N VAL A 984 8.14 -16.59 -26.16
CA VAL A 984 7.64 -15.39 -25.48
C VAL A 984 7.72 -14.18 -26.40
N ILE A 985 8.87 -13.90 -27.01
CA ILE A 985 9.06 -12.68 -27.83
C ILE A 985 8.26 -12.73 -29.14
N ASN A 986 7.93 -13.91 -29.67
CA ASN A 986 7.07 -14.02 -30.85
C ASN A 986 5.59 -13.69 -30.54
N GLN A 987 5.23 -13.52 -29.26
CA GLN A 987 3.88 -13.09 -28.86
C GLN A 987 3.81 -11.57 -28.79
N PRO A 988 2.72 -10.93 -29.25
CA PRO A 988 2.55 -9.49 -29.11
C PRO A 988 2.54 -9.10 -27.62
N ARG A 989 3.34 -8.09 -27.25
CA ARG A 989 3.62 -7.68 -25.86
C ARG A 989 4.32 -8.76 -25.01
N GLY A 990 5.02 -9.69 -25.66
CA GLY A 990 5.84 -10.70 -25.01
C GLY A 990 7.13 -10.11 -24.44
N ASN A 991 7.15 -9.91 -23.12
CA ASN A 991 8.33 -9.45 -22.38
C ASN A 991 8.80 -10.55 -21.43
N MET A 992 10.09 -10.57 -21.11
CA MET A 992 10.70 -11.65 -20.33
C MET A 992 11.60 -11.11 -19.22
N LEU A 993 11.55 -11.77 -18.06
CA LEU A 993 12.45 -11.53 -16.93
C LEU A 993 13.27 -12.81 -16.69
N LEU A 994 14.55 -12.75 -17.06
CA LEU A 994 15.50 -13.85 -16.94
C LEU A 994 16.30 -13.70 -15.64
N ILE A 995 15.97 -14.54 -14.66
CA ILE A 995 16.61 -14.49 -13.34
C ILE A 995 17.67 -15.57 -13.27
N GLY A 996 18.91 -15.20 -12.95
CA GLY A 996 20.00 -16.17 -12.84
C GLY A 996 21.30 -15.53 -12.40
N ILE A 997 22.26 -16.34 -11.98
CA ILE A 997 23.60 -15.88 -11.59
C ILE A 997 24.34 -15.33 -12.83
N GLY A 998 25.33 -14.47 -12.64
CA GLY A 998 26.21 -14.01 -13.72
C GLY A 998 26.86 -15.21 -14.44
N GLY A 999 27.06 -15.11 -15.76
CA GLY A 999 27.66 -16.18 -16.56
C GLY A 999 26.71 -17.31 -17.01
N SER A 1000 25.43 -17.28 -16.61
CA SER A 1000 24.40 -18.27 -17.00
C SER A 1000 23.98 -18.26 -18.49
N GLY A 1001 24.59 -17.44 -19.34
CA GLY A 1001 24.28 -17.39 -20.78
C GLY A 1001 23.01 -16.63 -21.17
N ARG A 1002 22.30 -15.99 -20.23
CA ARG A 1002 21.03 -15.25 -20.46
C ARG A 1002 21.09 -14.24 -21.60
N GLN A 1003 22.13 -13.40 -21.64
CA GLN A 1003 22.30 -12.42 -22.71
C GLN A 1003 22.54 -13.09 -24.07
N SER A 1004 23.43 -14.08 -24.11
CA SER A 1004 23.79 -14.81 -25.33
C SER A 1004 22.58 -15.53 -25.93
N LEU A 1005 21.79 -16.21 -25.10
CA LEU A 1005 20.56 -16.90 -25.51
C LEU A 1005 19.49 -15.92 -25.99
N SER A 1006 19.38 -14.75 -25.34
CA SER A 1006 18.43 -13.71 -25.76
C SER A 1006 18.78 -13.14 -27.14
N ARG A 1007 20.07 -12.92 -27.43
CA ARG A 1007 20.53 -12.47 -28.76
C ARG A 1007 20.26 -13.52 -29.84
N LEU A 1008 20.54 -14.79 -29.55
CA LEU A 1008 20.25 -15.89 -30.46
C LEU A 1008 18.73 -16.01 -30.74
N ALA A 1009 17.90 -15.91 -29.71
CA ALA A 1009 16.45 -15.93 -29.85
C ALA A 1009 15.91 -14.75 -30.67
N ALA A 1010 16.45 -13.54 -30.45
CA ALA A 1010 16.11 -12.37 -31.27
C ALA A 1010 16.50 -12.58 -32.74
N TYR A 1011 17.67 -13.18 -33.01
CA TYR A 1011 18.11 -13.52 -34.36
C TYR A 1011 17.19 -14.54 -35.05
N ILE A 1012 16.75 -15.58 -34.33
CA ILE A 1012 15.79 -16.58 -34.84
C ILE A 1012 14.47 -15.92 -35.26
N CYS A 1013 14.02 -14.91 -34.52
CA CYS A 1013 12.80 -14.17 -34.84
C CYS A 1013 13.01 -13.05 -35.88
N GLU A 1014 14.24 -12.87 -36.38
CA GLU A 1014 14.64 -11.74 -37.25
C GLU A 1014 14.42 -10.36 -36.59
N TYR A 1015 14.50 -10.30 -35.26
CA TYR A 1015 14.30 -9.07 -34.50
C TYR A 1015 15.62 -8.35 -34.27
N LYS A 1016 15.59 -7.01 -34.40
CA LYS A 1016 16.76 -6.19 -34.12
C LYS A 1016 17.02 -6.15 -32.62
N THR A 1017 18.24 -6.46 -32.18
CA THR A 1017 18.60 -6.32 -30.77
C THR A 1017 19.09 -4.90 -30.49
N PHE A 1018 18.53 -4.25 -29.48
CA PHE A 1018 18.97 -2.96 -28.96
C PHE A 1018 19.48 -3.14 -27.53
N GLN A 1019 20.71 -2.69 -27.27
CA GLN A 1019 21.33 -2.71 -25.95
C GLN A 1019 22.02 -1.38 -25.70
N VAL A 1020 21.82 -0.84 -24.50
CA VAL A 1020 22.41 0.43 -24.08
C VAL A 1020 23.90 0.26 -23.74
N GLU A 1021 24.74 1.16 -24.24
CA GLU A 1021 26.16 1.22 -23.91
C GLU A 1021 26.40 2.24 -22.80
N VAL A 1022 26.68 1.74 -21.61
CA VAL A 1022 26.83 2.58 -20.41
C VAL A 1022 28.28 3.08 -20.30
N THR A 1023 28.45 4.40 -20.30
CA THR A 1023 29.73 5.08 -20.02
C THR A 1023 29.74 5.65 -18.60
N LYS A 1024 30.92 6.09 -18.10
CA LYS A 1024 31.02 6.70 -16.76
C LYS A 1024 30.17 7.96 -16.57
N HIS A 1025 29.86 8.67 -17.66
CA HIS A 1025 29.05 9.89 -17.64
C HIS A 1025 27.59 9.65 -18.01
N TYR A 1026 27.20 8.41 -18.23
CA TYR A 1026 25.85 8.05 -18.66
C TYR A 1026 24.83 8.34 -17.55
N ARG A 1027 23.90 9.24 -17.82
CA ARG A 1027 22.85 9.67 -16.89
C ARG A 1027 21.47 9.47 -17.54
N LYS A 1028 20.45 9.97 -16.87
CA LYS A 1028 19.05 9.86 -17.30
C LYS A 1028 18.77 10.50 -18.66
N GLN A 1029 19.47 11.59 -19.00
CA GLN A 1029 19.25 12.28 -20.28
C GLN A 1029 19.70 11.41 -21.45
N GLU A 1030 20.90 10.85 -21.38
CA GLU A 1030 21.44 9.95 -22.41
C GLU A 1030 20.56 8.69 -22.54
N PHE A 1031 20.09 8.15 -21.41
CA PHE A 1031 19.15 7.04 -21.40
C PHE A 1031 17.86 7.35 -22.16
N ARG A 1032 17.26 8.52 -21.93
CA ARG A 1032 16.05 8.92 -22.65
C ARG A 1032 16.29 9.15 -24.14
N GLU A 1033 17.46 9.66 -24.53
CA GLU A 1033 17.82 9.78 -25.96
C GLU A 1033 17.95 8.41 -26.63
N ASP A 1034 18.52 7.41 -25.96
CA ASP A 1034 18.58 6.04 -26.49
C ASP A 1034 17.18 5.40 -26.56
N LEU A 1035 16.31 5.67 -25.58
CA LEU A 1035 14.91 5.26 -25.66
C LEU A 1035 14.19 5.90 -26.85
N LYS A 1036 14.42 7.18 -27.16
CA LYS A 1036 13.82 7.85 -28.34
C LYS A 1036 14.22 7.15 -29.64
N LYS A 1037 15.51 6.80 -29.81
CA LYS A 1037 16.00 6.06 -30.99
C LYS A 1037 15.30 4.70 -31.14
N MET A 1038 15.15 3.98 -30.04
CA MET A 1038 14.48 2.69 -30.02
C MET A 1038 12.98 2.81 -30.32
N TYR A 1039 12.30 3.81 -29.74
CA TYR A 1039 10.88 4.09 -30.02
C TYR A 1039 10.65 4.49 -31.49
N PHE A 1040 11.59 5.25 -32.08
CA PHE A 1040 11.54 5.58 -33.50
C PHE A 1040 11.64 4.33 -34.38
N GLN A 1041 12.58 3.42 -34.08
CA GLN A 1041 12.73 2.15 -34.81
C GLN A 1041 11.50 1.24 -34.67
N ALA A 1042 10.97 1.10 -33.46
CA ALA A 1042 9.83 0.21 -33.21
C ALA A 1042 8.50 0.79 -33.72
N GLY A 1043 8.28 2.11 -33.61
CA GLY A 1043 7.00 2.75 -33.89
C GLY A 1043 6.90 3.41 -35.27
N VAL A 1044 7.92 4.16 -35.68
CA VAL A 1044 7.93 4.88 -36.97
C VAL A 1044 8.37 3.95 -38.09
N GLU A 1045 9.56 3.35 -37.95
CA GLU A 1045 10.10 2.40 -38.96
C GLU A 1045 9.39 1.04 -38.94
N ASN A 1046 8.57 0.77 -37.92
CA ASN A 1046 7.81 -0.47 -37.74
C ASN A 1046 8.67 -1.74 -37.74
N LYS A 1047 9.88 -1.66 -37.17
CA LYS A 1047 10.81 -2.79 -37.09
C LYS A 1047 10.68 -3.51 -35.74
N PRO A 1048 10.40 -4.82 -35.73
CA PRO A 1048 10.43 -5.63 -34.51
C PRO A 1048 11.80 -5.53 -33.82
N THR A 1049 11.78 -5.14 -32.54
CA THR A 1049 12.98 -4.79 -31.78
C THR A 1049 12.95 -5.42 -30.39
N VAL A 1050 14.05 -6.05 -30.00
CA VAL A 1050 14.27 -6.59 -28.66
C VAL A 1050 15.17 -5.65 -27.87
N PHE A 1051 14.66 -5.11 -26.77
CA PHE A 1051 15.44 -4.34 -25.81
C PHE A 1051 16.03 -5.26 -24.75
N LEU A 1052 17.35 -5.46 -24.80
CA LEU A 1052 18.09 -6.27 -23.83
C LEU A 1052 18.69 -5.36 -22.75
N PHE A 1053 18.24 -5.51 -21.51
CA PHE A 1053 18.70 -4.69 -20.39
C PHE A 1053 19.09 -5.55 -19.19
N THR A 1054 20.21 -5.21 -18.54
CA THR A 1054 20.87 -6.06 -17.54
C THR A 1054 21.18 -5.28 -16.27
N ASP A 1055 21.31 -5.97 -15.13
CA ASP A 1055 21.60 -5.32 -13.85
C ASP A 1055 22.85 -4.44 -13.85
N ALA A 1056 23.88 -4.81 -14.62
CA ALA A 1056 25.12 -4.04 -14.74
C ALA A 1056 24.93 -2.66 -15.40
N GLN A 1057 23.82 -2.47 -16.13
CA GLN A 1057 23.48 -1.21 -16.80
C GLN A 1057 22.60 -0.29 -15.92
N VAL A 1058 22.20 -0.74 -14.73
CA VAL A 1058 21.42 0.07 -13.79
C VAL A 1058 22.36 0.97 -12.98
N LEU A 1059 22.64 2.17 -13.50
CA LEU A 1059 23.40 3.20 -12.77
C LEU A 1059 22.51 4.02 -11.84
N ASP A 1060 21.24 4.19 -12.19
CA ASP A 1060 20.24 4.95 -11.46
C ASP A 1060 18.92 4.16 -11.48
N GLU A 1061 18.25 4.09 -10.33
CA GLU A 1061 16.96 3.43 -10.17
C GLU A 1061 15.85 4.11 -11.00
N SER A 1062 16.04 5.38 -11.38
CA SER A 1062 15.13 6.09 -12.29
C SER A 1062 15.01 5.43 -13.68
N PHE A 1063 16.02 4.66 -14.12
CA PHE A 1063 15.97 3.91 -15.38
C PHE A 1063 14.92 2.80 -15.31
N LEU A 1064 14.83 2.13 -14.16
CA LEU A 1064 13.87 1.06 -13.93
C LEU A 1064 12.43 1.59 -13.85
N GLU A 1065 12.24 2.85 -13.42
CA GLU A 1065 10.94 3.51 -13.49
C GLU A 1065 10.49 3.73 -14.94
N ASP A 1066 11.36 4.26 -15.80
CA ASP A 1066 11.06 4.43 -17.23
C ASP A 1066 10.74 3.06 -17.88
N ILE A 1067 11.48 1.98 -17.55
CA ILE A 1067 11.20 0.61 -18.01
C ILE A 1067 9.87 0.06 -17.46
N ASN A 1068 9.54 0.33 -16.20
CA ASN A 1068 8.25 -0.05 -15.61
C ASN A 1068 7.08 0.61 -16.37
N ASN A 1069 7.24 1.87 -16.78
CA ASN A 1069 6.27 2.57 -17.62
C ASN A 1069 6.18 1.96 -19.02
N MET A 1070 7.31 1.59 -19.64
CA MET A 1070 7.32 0.87 -20.92
C MET A 1070 6.57 -0.48 -20.85
N LEU A 1071 6.76 -1.26 -19.78
CA LEU A 1071 6.09 -2.54 -19.60
C LEU A 1071 4.58 -2.39 -19.33
N SER A 1072 4.19 -1.35 -18.59
CA SER A 1072 2.82 -1.11 -18.16
C SER A 1072 1.99 -0.36 -19.23
N SER A 1073 2.29 0.90 -19.51
CA SER A 1073 1.58 1.76 -20.49
C SER A 1073 2.19 1.70 -21.89
N GLY A 1074 3.47 1.36 -22.02
CA GLY A 1074 4.20 1.48 -23.28
C GLY A 1074 4.57 2.92 -23.63
N GLU A 1075 4.34 3.85 -22.71
CA GLU A 1075 4.65 5.27 -22.83
C GLU A 1075 5.59 5.67 -21.70
N VAL A 1076 6.67 6.37 -22.02
CA VAL A 1076 7.52 7.03 -21.04
C VAL A 1076 7.10 8.50 -20.92
N PRO A 1077 6.70 8.98 -19.73
CA PRO A 1077 6.27 10.36 -19.51
C PRO A 1077 7.29 11.41 -19.98
N ILE A 1078 6.82 12.33 -20.82
CA ILE A 1078 7.61 13.40 -21.45
C ILE A 1078 8.91 12.83 -22.06
N LEU A 1079 8.78 11.73 -22.79
CA LEU A 1079 9.90 11.25 -23.60
C LEU A 1079 10.21 12.24 -24.73
N TYR A 1080 9.16 12.77 -25.37
CA TYR A 1080 9.26 13.76 -26.44
C TYR A 1080 8.78 15.12 -25.95
N LYS A 1081 9.52 16.18 -26.29
CA LYS A 1081 9.01 17.56 -26.18
C LYS A 1081 7.98 17.82 -27.30
N SER A 1082 7.19 18.89 -27.16
CA SER A 1082 6.11 19.21 -28.11
C SER A 1082 6.60 19.45 -29.54
N ASP A 1083 7.77 20.04 -29.68
CA ASP A 1083 8.49 20.25 -30.94
C ASP A 1083 9.03 18.93 -31.52
N GLU A 1084 9.69 18.11 -30.68
CA GLU A 1084 10.25 16.82 -31.10
C GLU A 1084 9.16 15.82 -31.56
N PHE A 1085 7.99 15.83 -30.92
CA PHE A 1085 6.91 14.92 -31.31
C PHE A 1085 6.26 15.31 -32.64
N GLU A 1086 6.31 16.59 -33.03
CA GLU A 1086 5.75 17.01 -34.32
C GLU A 1086 6.54 16.38 -35.49
N GLU A 1087 7.86 16.18 -35.34
CA GLU A 1087 8.67 15.45 -36.33
C GLU A 1087 8.21 13.99 -36.48
N VAL A 1088 8.03 13.28 -35.36
CA VAL A 1088 7.51 11.90 -35.34
C VAL A 1088 6.12 11.81 -35.96
N LYS A 1089 5.27 12.81 -35.70
CA LYS A 1089 3.92 12.89 -36.25
C LYS A 1089 3.94 13.07 -37.77
N GLN A 1090 4.81 13.93 -38.31
CA GLN A 1090 4.90 14.14 -39.77
C GLN A 1090 5.23 12.84 -40.52
N GLU A 1091 6.18 12.07 -40.01
CA GLU A 1091 6.56 10.77 -40.57
C GLU A 1091 5.44 9.71 -40.49
N LEU A 1092 4.60 9.77 -39.44
CA LEU A 1092 3.50 8.82 -39.24
C LEU A 1092 2.19 9.20 -39.96
N LEU A 1093 2.03 10.44 -40.42
CA LEU A 1093 0.78 10.93 -40.99
C LEU A 1093 0.34 10.13 -42.22
N GLU A 1094 1.25 9.82 -43.15
CA GLU A 1094 0.90 9.06 -44.35
C GLU A 1094 0.42 7.64 -44.02
N VAL A 1095 1.12 6.96 -43.10
CA VAL A 1095 0.76 5.60 -42.65
C VAL A 1095 -0.55 5.61 -41.86
N ALA A 1096 -0.75 6.58 -40.96
CA ALA A 1096 -1.96 6.71 -40.18
C ALA A 1096 -3.21 6.95 -41.05
N LYS A 1097 -3.06 7.72 -42.14
CA LYS A 1097 -4.14 7.91 -43.13
C LYS A 1097 -4.50 6.62 -43.86
N GLN A 1098 -3.51 5.81 -44.22
CA GLN A 1098 -3.74 4.51 -44.86
C GLN A 1098 -4.50 3.55 -43.93
N GLU A 1099 -4.26 3.61 -42.62
CA GLU A 1099 -4.97 2.80 -41.62
C GLU A 1099 -6.30 3.43 -41.12
N GLY A 1100 -6.73 4.57 -41.69
CA GLY A 1100 -8.01 5.21 -41.36
C GLY A 1100 -8.04 5.89 -40.00
N ILE A 1101 -6.89 6.31 -39.47
CA ILE A 1101 -6.77 6.96 -38.16
C ILE A 1101 -6.94 8.48 -38.31
N ALA A 1102 -7.62 9.11 -37.35
CA ALA A 1102 -7.83 10.56 -37.36
C ALA A 1102 -6.51 11.34 -37.29
N GLU A 1103 -6.42 12.48 -37.99
CA GLU A 1103 -5.22 13.32 -38.07
C GLU A 1103 -4.90 14.11 -36.77
N SER A 1104 -5.67 13.89 -35.70
CA SER A 1104 -5.42 14.58 -34.43
C SER A 1104 -4.13 14.10 -33.79
N THR A 1105 -3.37 15.00 -33.16
CA THR A 1105 -2.11 14.67 -32.47
C THR A 1105 -2.30 13.55 -31.45
N GLN A 1106 -3.45 13.49 -30.77
CA GLN A 1106 -3.75 12.44 -29.80
C GLN A 1106 -3.99 11.07 -30.44
N ALA A 1107 -4.71 11.03 -31.58
CA ALA A 1107 -4.96 9.77 -32.28
C ALA A 1107 -3.67 9.21 -32.87
N ILE A 1108 -2.82 10.05 -33.45
CA ILE A 1108 -1.49 9.67 -33.97
C ILE A 1108 -0.57 9.20 -32.85
N PHE A 1109 -0.54 9.89 -31.70
CA PHE A 1109 0.24 9.45 -30.55
C PHE A 1109 -0.22 8.07 -30.05
N ARG A 1110 -1.53 7.83 -29.94
CA ARG A 1110 -2.06 6.52 -29.54
C ARG A 1110 -1.67 5.44 -30.56
N PHE A 1111 -1.78 5.74 -31.84
CA PHE A 1111 -1.35 4.84 -32.90
C PHE A 1111 0.13 4.48 -32.80
N PHE A 1112 0.98 5.48 -32.61
CA PHE A 1112 2.42 5.31 -32.41
C PHE A 1112 2.72 4.38 -31.23
N ILE A 1113 2.12 4.61 -30.06
CA ILE A 1113 2.32 3.76 -28.88
C ILE A 1113 1.78 2.34 -29.11
N GLU A 1114 0.64 2.17 -29.80
CA GLU A 1114 0.13 0.84 -30.15
C GLU A 1114 1.10 0.06 -31.05
N ARG A 1115 1.74 0.72 -32.04
CA ARG A 1115 2.80 0.11 -32.87
C ARG A 1115 4.05 -0.21 -32.06
N VAL A 1116 4.53 0.72 -31.24
CA VAL A 1116 5.69 0.48 -30.36
C VAL A 1116 5.45 -0.76 -29.50
N ARG A 1117 4.28 -0.88 -28.86
CA ARG A 1117 3.95 -2.03 -28.01
C ARG A 1117 3.79 -3.36 -28.76
N ALA A 1118 3.49 -3.31 -30.05
CA ALA A 1118 3.39 -4.49 -30.88
C ALA A 1118 4.78 -5.00 -31.29
N ASN A 1119 5.71 -4.10 -31.55
CA ASN A 1119 7.04 -4.41 -32.11
C ASN A 1119 8.17 -4.44 -31.06
N LEU A 1120 7.99 -3.80 -29.90
CA LEU A 1120 9.02 -3.72 -28.87
C LEU A 1120 8.84 -4.83 -27.83
N HIS A 1121 9.89 -5.64 -27.66
CA HIS A 1121 9.96 -6.73 -26.68
C HIS A 1121 11.08 -6.48 -25.69
N ILE A 1122 10.78 -6.47 -24.40
CA ILE A 1122 11.75 -6.15 -23.35
C ILE A 1122 12.21 -7.43 -22.67
N ILE A 1123 13.53 -7.65 -22.63
CA ILE A 1123 14.17 -8.75 -21.91
C ILE A 1123 15.05 -8.16 -20.79
N LEU A 1124 14.66 -8.46 -19.54
CA LEU A 1124 15.37 -8.03 -18.34
C LEU A 1124 16.19 -9.20 -17.79
N CYS A 1125 17.52 -9.01 -17.68
CA CYS A 1125 18.42 -9.99 -17.08
C CYS A 1125 18.84 -9.53 -15.68
N MET A 1126 18.26 -10.14 -14.63
CA MET A 1126 18.53 -9.77 -13.23
C MET A 1126 19.17 -10.90 -12.43
N SER A 1127 20.11 -10.56 -11.56
CA SER A 1127 20.73 -11.48 -10.60
C SER A 1127 19.82 -11.63 -9.38
N PRO A 1128 19.52 -12.86 -8.92
CA PRO A 1128 18.78 -13.06 -7.67
C PRO A 1128 19.63 -12.78 -6.41
N ILE A 1129 20.95 -12.57 -6.58
CA ILE A 1129 21.89 -12.38 -5.49
C ILE A 1129 21.76 -10.96 -4.90
N GLY A 1130 21.62 -10.89 -3.59
CA GLY A 1130 21.55 -9.64 -2.83
C GLY A 1130 20.13 -9.09 -2.62
N GLU A 1131 20.06 -8.00 -1.86
CA GLU A 1131 18.82 -7.27 -1.59
C GLU A 1131 18.24 -6.47 -2.77
N PRO A 1132 19.03 -5.91 -3.72
CA PRO A 1132 18.51 -5.07 -4.80
C PRO A 1132 17.41 -5.74 -5.63
N PHE A 1133 17.58 -7.02 -5.98
CA PHE A 1133 16.58 -7.78 -6.72
C PHE A 1133 15.22 -7.82 -5.99
N ARG A 1134 15.25 -8.07 -4.68
CA ARG A 1134 14.04 -8.13 -3.85
C ARG A 1134 13.34 -6.79 -3.76
N ASN A 1135 14.13 -5.73 -3.60
CA ASN A 1135 13.64 -4.36 -3.51
C ASN A 1135 13.04 -3.90 -4.85
N ARG A 1136 13.72 -4.17 -5.97
CA ARG A 1136 13.25 -3.83 -7.33
C ARG A 1136 11.93 -4.51 -7.69
N ILE A 1137 11.78 -5.81 -7.40
CA ILE A 1137 10.51 -6.51 -7.65
C ILE A 1137 9.34 -5.91 -6.86
N ARG A 1138 9.59 -5.44 -5.63
CA ARG A 1138 8.56 -4.78 -4.80
C ARG A 1138 8.24 -3.37 -5.29
N MET A 1139 9.25 -2.63 -5.74
CA MET A 1139 9.12 -1.25 -6.24
C MET A 1139 8.46 -1.18 -7.62
N PHE A 1140 8.73 -2.17 -8.48
CA PHE A 1140 8.30 -2.20 -9.88
C PHE A 1140 7.43 -3.42 -10.19
N PRO A 1141 6.12 -3.39 -9.86
CA PRO A 1141 5.21 -4.52 -10.05
C PRO A 1141 5.10 -4.98 -11.51
N ALA A 1142 5.35 -4.10 -12.49
CA ALA A 1142 5.30 -4.48 -13.90
C ALA A 1142 6.32 -5.56 -14.26
N PHE A 1143 7.43 -5.68 -13.50
CA PHE A 1143 8.44 -6.71 -13.75
C PHE A 1143 7.89 -8.12 -13.53
N VAL A 1144 7.00 -8.31 -12.56
CA VAL A 1144 6.34 -9.61 -12.33
C VAL A 1144 5.06 -9.72 -13.15
N ASN A 1145 4.28 -8.65 -13.22
CA ASN A 1145 2.93 -8.69 -13.77
C ASN A 1145 2.86 -8.61 -15.30
N CYS A 1146 3.87 -8.05 -15.96
CA CYS A 1146 3.90 -7.81 -17.41
C CYS A 1146 4.99 -8.60 -18.14
N THR A 1147 5.78 -9.41 -17.43
CA THR A 1147 6.79 -10.28 -18.03
C THR A 1147 6.46 -11.76 -17.79
N THR A 1148 7.10 -12.64 -18.56
CA THR A 1148 7.19 -14.07 -18.25
C THR A 1148 8.53 -14.32 -17.58
N ILE A 1149 8.50 -15.01 -16.44
CA ILE A 1149 9.68 -15.23 -15.61
C ILE A 1149 10.25 -16.61 -15.93
N ASP A 1150 11.56 -16.67 -16.19
CA ASP A 1150 12.31 -17.91 -16.33
C ASP A 1150 13.49 -17.91 -15.37
N TRP A 1151 13.56 -18.94 -14.53
CA TRP A 1151 14.59 -19.11 -13.51
C TRP A 1151 15.72 -20.01 -14.00
N PHE A 1152 16.89 -19.40 -14.18
CA PHE A 1152 18.14 -20.08 -14.54
C PHE A 1152 18.77 -20.65 -13.27
N SER A 1153 18.67 -21.97 -13.14
CA SER A 1153 19.34 -22.73 -12.09
C SER A 1153 20.86 -22.65 -12.22
N GLU A 1154 21.55 -22.98 -11.12
CA GLU A 1154 22.99 -23.19 -11.14
C GLU A 1154 23.38 -24.28 -12.15
N TRP A 1155 24.61 -24.17 -12.66
CA TRP A 1155 25.12 -25.15 -13.60
C TRP A 1155 25.26 -26.51 -12.90
N PRO A 1156 24.69 -27.59 -13.45
CA PRO A 1156 24.94 -28.91 -12.91
C PRO A 1156 26.43 -29.25 -13.04
N LEU A 1157 26.93 -30.09 -12.14
CA LEU A 1157 28.34 -30.48 -12.09
C LEU A 1157 28.83 -31.06 -13.42
N GLU A 1158 27.97 -31.80 -14.12
CA GLU A 1158 28.24 -32.39 -15.44
C GLU A 1158 28.47 -31.32 -16.51
N ALA A 1159 27.67 -30.25 -16.54
CA ALA A 1159 27.88 -29.13 -17.48
C ALA A 1159 29.22 -28.43 -17.22
N LEU A 1160 29.60 -28.24 -15.96
CA LEU A 1160 30.89 -27.65 -15.60
C LEU A 1160 32.06 -28.54 -16.05
N LEU A 1161 31.93 -29.86 -15.90
CA LEU A 1161 32.93 -30.83 -16.36
C LEU A 1161 33.09 -30.80 -17.87
N GLU A 1162 32.01 -30.71 -18.63
CA GLU A 1162 32.07 -30.65 -20.10
C GLU A 1162 32.60 -29.32 -20.64
N VAL A 1163 32.29 -28.19 -19.98
CA VAL A 1163 32.99 -26.93 -20.27
C VAL A 1163 34.48 -27.14 -20.07
N ALA A 1164 34.87 -27.68 -18.92
CA ALA A 1164 36.26 -27.93 -18.63
C ALA A 1164 36.88 -28.83 -19.70
N GLU A 1165 36.23 -29.93 -20.11
CA GLU A 1165 36.71 -30.81 -21.18
C GLU A 1165 36.84 -30.10 -22.53
N LYS A 1166 35.86 -29.29 -22.97
CA LYS A 1166 35.95 -28.56 -24.24
C LYS A 1166 37.11 -27.56 -24.21
N TYR A 1167 37.26 -26.79 -23.13
CA TYR A 1167 38.37 -25.84 -23.00
C TYR A 1167 39.72 -26.55 -22.87
N LEU A 1168 39.79 -27.68 -22.15
CA LEU A 1168 41.00 -28.49 -22.01
C LEU A 1168 41.33 -29.28 -23.29
N SER A 1169 40.37 -29.58 -24.16
CA SER A 1169 40.60 -30.26 -25.44
C SER A 1169 41.47 -29.44 -26.40
N SER A 1170 41.50 -28.12 -26.22
CA SER A 1170 42.38 -27.20 -26.96
C SER A 1170 43.77 -27.01 -26.32
N VAL A 1171 44.02 -27.62 -25.16
CA VAL A 1171 45.28 -27.51 -24.42
C VAL A 1171 46.00 -28.86 -24.43
N ASP A 1172 47.13 -28.95 -25.13
CA ASP A 1172 48.01 -30.12 -25.08
C ASP A 1172 48.65 -30.23 -23.68
N ILE A 1173 48.03 -30.99 -22.78
CA ILE A 1173 48.62 -31.31 -21.48
C ILE A 1173 49.67 -32.40 -21.69
N ASN A 1174 50.91 -31.99 -22.01
CA ASN A 1174 52.04 -32.90 -22.15
C ASN A 1174 52.50 -33.38 -20.76
N ILE A 1175 51.96 -34.50 -20.29
CA ILE A 1175 52.40 -35.17 -19.07
C ILE A 1175 53.66 -36.00 -19.39
N ASN A 1176 54.78 -35.35 -19.72
CA ASN A 1176 56.05 -36.03 -19.97
C ASN A 1176 57.25 -35.07 -19.74
N GLU A 1177 57.42 -34.56 -18.52
CA GLU A 1177 58.73 -34.12 -18.02
C GLU A 1177 58.91 -34.59 -16.56
N PRO A 1178 59.97 -35.37 -16.26
CA PRO A 1178 60.26 -35.80 -14.89
C PRO A 1178 61.23 -34.80 -14.24
N ASP A 1179 60.73 -33.77 -13.58
CA ASP A 1179 61.54 -32.93 -12.68
C ASP A 1179 61.14 -33.12 -11.21
N VAL A 1180 61.92 -34.00 -10.58
CA VAL A 1180 62.40 -34.07 -9.19
C VAL A 1180 61.71 -33.18 -8.13
N SER A 1181 60.80 -33.77 -7.35
CA SER A 1181 60.90 -33.89 -5.87
C SER A 1181 59.59 -34.29 -5.19
N PHE A 1182 59.08 -35.52 -5.42
CA PHE A 1182 58.12 -36.12 -4.49
C PHE A 1182 58.40 -37.63 -4.35
N SER A 1183 58.62 -38.07 -3.11
CA SER A 1183 58.87 -39.46 -2.72
C SER A 1183 57.55 -40.27 -2.70
N PRO A 1184 57.61 -41.61 -2.62
CA PRO A 1184 56.66 -42.49 -3.29
C PRO A 1184 55.44 -42.86 -2.44
N LEU A 1185 54.26 -42.40 -2.86
CA LEU A 1185 52.98 -43.07 -2.62
C LEU A 1185 52.15 -42.91 -3.90
N GLN A 1186 52.32 -43.86 -4.83
CA GLN A 1186 51.52 -43.98 -6.04
C GLN A 1186 50.13 -44.53 -5.72
N LEU A 1187 49.09 -43.73 -6.02
CA LEU A 1187 47.78 -44.15 -6.53
C LEU A 1187 47.11 -42.92 -7.20
N PRO A 1188 46.26 -43.10 -8.22
CA PRO A 1188 46.35 -42.35 -9.48
C PRO A 1188 45.82 -40.92 -9.44
N LEU A 1189 46.56 -40.03 -10.11
CA LEU A 1189 46.37 -38.59 -10.32
C LEU A 1189 45.14 -38.19 -11.16
N SER A 1190 44.05 -38.98 -11.15
CA SER A 1190 42.76 -38.61 -11.77
C SER A 1190 41.85 -37.82 -10.82
N ILE A 1191 42.27 -37.58 -9.58
CA ILE A 1191 41.42 -36.97 -8.53
C ILE A 1191 41.77 -35.49 -8.26
N SER A 1192 42.90 -34.96 -8.73
CA SER A 1192 43.41 -33.64 -8.28
C SER A 1192 42.75 -32.41 -8.94
N LEU A 1193 42.22 -32.50 -10.17
CA LEU A 1193 41.49 -31.37 -10.78
C LEU A 1193 40.11 -31.15 -10.13
N LYS A 1194 39.51 -32.21 -9.58
CA LYS A 1194 38.23 -32.17 -8.85
C LYS A 1194 38.34 -31.32 -7.58
N THR A 1195 39.45 -31.43 -6.85
CA THR A 1195 39.66 -30.71 -5.59
C THR A 1195 40.15 -29.28 -5.83
N LEU A 1196 40.98 -29.03 -6.86
CA LEU A 1196 41.54 -27.70 -7.13
C LEU A 1196 40.50 -26.69 -7.64
N PHE A 1197 39.52 -27.15 -8.43
CA PHE A 1197 38.37 -26.32 -8.79
C PHE A 1197 37.43 -26.11 -7.60
N MET A 1198 37.18 -27.15 -6.78
CA MET A 1198 36.34 -27.05 -5.58
C MET A 1198 36.88 -26.04 -4.55
N ASP A 1199 38.18 -26.05 -4.24
CA ASP A 1199 38.76 -25.16 -3.22
C ASP A 1199 38.83 -23.69 -3.67
N LYS A 1200 39.02 -23.42 -4.97
CA LYS A 1200 39.04 -22.03 -5.48
C LYS A 1200 37.65 -21.47 -5.79
N SER A 1201 36.68 -22.30 -6.14
CA SER A 1201 35.28 -21.86 -6.24
C SER A 1201 34.69 -21.55 -4.86
N LEU A 1202 35.09 -22.24 -3.79
CA LEU A 1202 34.60 -21.93 -2.43
C LEU A 1202 35.10 -20.59 -1.87
N HIS A 1203 36.09 -19.94 -2.50
CA HIS A 1203 36.63 -18.64 -2.06
C HIS A 1203 36.30 -17.45 -2.97
N PHE A 1204 35.57 -17.66 -4.08
CA PHE A 1204 35.11 -16.59 -4.97
C PHE A 1204 33.58 -16.52 -5.17
N TYR A 1205 32.82 -17.32 -4.40
CA TYR A 1205 31.35 -17.30 -4.37
C TYR A 1205 30.83 -16.71 -3.06
#